data_AF-A0A9E5FDC3-F1
#
_entry.id   AF-A0A9E5FDC3-F1
#
_cell.length_a   1.000
_cell.length_b   1.000
_cell.length_c   1.000
_cell.angle_alpha   90.00
_cell.angle_beta   90.00
_cell.angle_gamma   90.00
#
_symmetry.space_group_name_H-M   'P 1'
#
loop_
_entity.id
_entity.type
_entity.pdbx_description
1 polymer ?
#
loop_
_entity_poly.entity_id
_entity_poly.type
_entity_poly.pdbx_seq_one_letter_code
_entity_poly.pdbx_strand_id
1 'polypeptide(L)'
;MWTPRRIVLLAFGWILFIAGYTGYSTVLGGIDGMPPLPQAYWPRQTSELPPIPERPASRVVARLQSAFGAECPEIHRQIKVEVATRGMVFAADHFKIETDGRVCLTPLSVVMFSKDRTDPRPPEVTTIRGQVAYLRFDRPVTQYTEIGSRKIVAAEISGSIELTNNRRTAERGDDLSVFIPSGPVYYSDEKKLIWSDDSVHLVDNQSRPRPSEVRGRGLEIELTPDAPTPKSTGTTPVVRKQRSDGISGVKRLLLKKSVDMHLVVREDSGFLAQGAPAKAAPATTKPVPEETALIAVKTPGSFTYLFRPEREGNQAIFAAGPSDLEHKLPGDVTVTRLHESKGQVDQLICTRLELVMRRKGGSGSPDDAPSRSHDIDQARATGPEVVLTSDGEKLEARGNDFLYESILARTTLKGAPGMSANLDGNLLRARELQVWQVRKADKKPTDSGGIERLVAIGPGDIVLHEKVPGKKPATARWNDRLISERDGKFDRLTLTGDAAFRDEQGDQSLEGQTLKVWMPAREPARPATATAAKPGPTTSPVSGIRRLDRLEALGAVKAKSRELDIHDAARLMIWFKDAPPPVKPAAISANTTSTKSGPVAVQLIPPQPAATRPASQLNPLGLPDNSGGKEESRPIDLSSRTIEAWVLRSDVGNRLDRLRCEGSVIVLQAPGKPGEKGVDIRGETLNLTGSVDGHLLSVSGDLAQLRLDRILIVGPEVNIDQAANKAWVNGIGAMQMESATNFQGGKLERPVPLEVHWNKSMLFNGIYAEFHGGIQAEQDSARLACQSLQVHFDKPVSLKGGNKPEQPARVSHMVCDQRVRVEDFVREGEKLVRHQRISAVTLSMNKLDKEDNAPPGKEGNEVRASGPGEVRILQQGGPDALNTSPMAPANPAAPKAVKDIDMKMTLVAFQGSMYANNRAGTASFLDNVRVLHFPCNDPNIDIAPERPIRELPEGALSMRCDRLDVLSRQDGGKTRQDMRARGRVTVRSREFSGSAEMVTFDEAKDQVIFHGSETMQASLYRQLRQGAAPDEIKGRKITYSR
;
A
#
# COMPACT_ATOMS: atom_id res chain seq x y z
N MET A 1 -81.74 -64.55 83.18
CA MET A 1 -80.44 -65.27 83.17
C MET A 1 -80.58 -66.51 82.29
N TRP A 2 -79.88 -66.58 81.16
CA TRP A 2 -79.96 -67.73 80.26
C TRP A 2 -79.03 -68.84 80.77
N THR A 3 -79.59 -69.99 81.12
CA THR A 3 -78.81 -71.13 81.62
C THR A 3 -77.98 -71.75 80.47
N PRO A 4 -76.79 -72.30 80.75
CA PRO A 4 -75.92 -72.91 79.72
C PRO A 4 -76.63 -74.02 78.91
N ARG A 5 -77.63 -74.68 79.49
CA ARG A 5 -78.52 -75.63 78.79
C ARG A 5 -79.30 -75.00 77.63
N ARG A 6 -79.75 -73.74 77.76
CA ARG A 6 -80.48 -73.03 76.70
C ARG A 6 -79.55 -72.55 75.57
N ILE A 7 -78.29 -72.24 75.86
CA ILE A 7 -77.29 -71.87 74.85
C ILE A 7 -76.90 -73.09 74.01
N VAL A 8 -76.71 -74.26 74.64
CA VAL A 8 -76.41 -75.51 73.91
C VAL A 8 -77.59 -75.93 73.04
N LEU A 9 -78.84 -75.83 73.52
CA LEU A 9 -80.03 -76.12 72.71
C LEU A 9 -80.18 -75.17 71.51
N LEU A 10 -79.81 -73.90 71.67
CA LEU A 10 -79.89 -72.91 70.60
C LEU A 10 -78.77 -73.12 69.57
N ALA A 11 -77.57 -73.48 70.01
CA ALA A 11 -76.47 -73.89 69.11
C ALA A 11 -76.81 -75.18 68.34
N PHE A 12 -77.42 -76.17 69.00
CA PHE A 12 -77.87 -77.40 68.35
C PHE A 12 -78.99 -77.13 67.33
N GLY A 13 -79.92 -76.21 67.66
CA GLY A 13 -80.95 -75.74 66.73
C GLY A 13 -80.34 -75.08 65.49
N TRP A 14 -79.34 -74.20 65.65
CA TRP A 14 -78.64 -73.57 64.53
C TRP A 14 -77.91 -74.58 63.64
N ILE A 15 -77.25 -75.58 64.21
CA ILE A 15 -76.58 -76.64 63.43
C ILE A 15 -77.61 -77.46 62.63
N LEU A 16 -78.76 -77.77 63.24
CA LEU A 16 -79.82 -78.53 62.57
C LEU A 16 -80.52 -77.73 61.46
N PHE A 17 -80.71 -76.42 61.65
CA PHE A 17 -81.23 -75.52 60.61
C PHE A 17 -80.23 -75.29 59.47
N ILE A 18 -78.93 -75.17 59.77
CA ILE A 18 -77.89 -75.05 58.73
C ILE A 18 -77.75 -76.36 57.94
N ALA A 19 -77.76 -77.51 58.61
CA ALA A 19 -77.73 -78.81 57.93
C ALA A 19 -78.99 -79.04 57.08
N GLY A 20 -80.16 -78.67 57.58
CA GLY A 20 -81.42 -78.70 56.83
C GLY A 20 -81.42 -77.75 55.62
N TYR A 21 -80.91 -76.52 55.78
CA TYR A 21 -80.78 -75.56 54.68
C TYR A 21 -79.75 -76.00 53.64
N THR A 22 -78.65 -76.63 54.05
CA THR A 22 -77.61 -77.13 53.14
C THR A 22 -78.10 -78.38 52.38
N GLY A 23 -78.87 -79.26 53.03
CA GLY A 23 -79.55 -80.36 52.34
C GLY A 23 -80.64 -79.87 51.37
N TYR A 24 -81.41 -78.87 51.77
CA TYR A 24 -82.42 -78.22 50.92
C TYR A 24 -81.77 -77.52 49.70
N SER A 25 -80.65 -76.80 49.90
CA SER A 25 -79.96 -76.09 48.82
C SER A 25 -79.24 -77.01 47.84
N THR A 26 -78.79 -78.20 48.28
CA THR A 26 -78.08 -79.16 47.43
C THR A 26 -78.99 -80.13 46.67
N VAL A 27 -80.18 -80.44 47.19
CA VAL A 27 -81.12 -81.40 46.57
C VAL A 27 -82.28 -80.72 45.85
N LEU A 28 -82.71 -79.52 46.27
CA LEU A 28 -83.86 -78.79 45.69
C LEU A 28 -83.51 -77.41 45.10
N GLY A 29 -82.28 -76.92 45.26
CA GLY A 29 -81.83 -75.64 44.66
C GLY A 29 -81.52 -75.70 43.15
N GLY A 30 -81.68 -76.87 42.52
CA GLY A 30 -81.36 -77.13 41.11
C GLY A 30 -82.55 -77.19 40.16
N ILE A 31 -83.74 -76.75 40.57
CA ILE A 31 -84.93 -76.71 39.69
C ILE A 31 -85.46 -75.28 39.66
N ASP A 32 -84.81 -74.43 38.86
CA ASP A 32 -85.46 -73.27 38.26
C ASP A 32 -85.17 -73.30 36.76
N GLY A 33 -86.24 -73.44 35.98
CA GLY A 33 -86.22 -73.93 34.61
C GLY A 33 -85.93 -72.85 33.57
N MET A 34 -84.65 -72.64 33.26
CA MET A 34 -84.22 -71.99 32.02
C MET A 34 -82.97 -72.70 31.43
N PRO A 35 -82.89 -72.89 30.10
CA PRO A 35 -81.73 -73.53 29.46
C PRO A 35 -80.45 -72.69 29.70
N PRO A 36 -79.28 -73.33 29.86
CA PRO A 36 -78.03 -72.60 30.01
C PRO A 36 -77.74 -71.79 28.74
N LEU A 37 -77.41 -70.51 28.93
CA LEU A 37 -76.98 -69.62 27.86
C LEU A 37 -75.78 -70.23 27.10
N PRO A 38 -75.73 -70.11 25.76
CA PRO A 38 -74.58 -70.51 24.95
C PRO A 38 -73.28 -69.92 25.50
N GLN A 39 -72.17 -70.63 25.34
CA GLN A 39 -70.83 -70.27 25.86
C GLN A 39 -70.35 -68.86 25.49
N ALA A 40 -70.98 -68.22 24.50
CA ALA A 40 -70.75 -66.83 24.12
C ALA A 40 -71.25 -65.78 25.15
N TYR A 41 -72.10 -66.16 26.10
CA TYR A 41 -72.77 -65.25 27.04
C TYR A 41 -72.44 -65.51 28.52
N TRP A 42 -71.41 -66.31 28.82
CA TRP A 42 -70.92 -66.44 30.18
C TRP A 42 -70.26 -65.12 30.64
N PRO A 43 -70.41 -64.73 31.93
CA PRO A 43 -69.66 -63.60 32.46
C PRO A 43 -68.16 -63.92 32.39
N ARG A 44 -67.43 -63.12 31.60
CA ARG A 44 -65.96 -63.20 31.52
C ARG A 44 -65.38 -63.04 32.92
N GLN A 45 -64.32 -63.79 33.24
CA GLN A 45 -63.54 -63.61 34.47
C GLN A 45 -63.19 -62.12 34.63
N THR A 46 -63.21 -61.60 35.86
CA THR A 46 -62.99 -60.17 36.17
C THR A 46 -61.64 -59.62 35.67
N SER A 47 -60.72 -60.49 35.23
CA SER A 47 -59.47 -60.14 34.55
C SER A 47 -59.59 -59.87 33.05
N GLU A 48 -60.76 -60.06 32.42
CA GLU A 48 -61.03 -59.86 30.97
C GLU A 48 -62.33 -59.08 30.70
N LEU A 49 -62.74 -58.19 31.62
CA LEU A 49 -63.72 -57.15 31.31
C LEU A 49 -62.99 -55.99 30.60
N PRO A 50 -63.47 -55.45 29.46
CA PRO A 50 -63.03 -54.13 29.05
C PRO A 50 -63.33 -53.17 30.20
N PRO A 51 -62.44 -52.22 30.53
CA PRO A 51 -62.71 -51.27 31.61
C PRO A 51 -64.08 -50.65 31.35
N ILE A 52 -64.91 -50.56 32.40
CA ILE A 52 -66.19 -49.83 32.34
C ILE A 52 -65.88 -48.50 31.65
N PRO A 53 -66.54 -48.14 30.53
CA PRO A 53 -66.27 -46.86 29.90
C PRO A 53 -66.50 -45.80 30.97
N GLU A 54 -65.45 -45.03 31.28
CA GLU A 54 -65.53 -43.95 32.25
C GLU A 54 -66.79 -43.14 31.96
N ARG A 55 -67.60 -42.83 32.99
CA ARG A 55 -68.73 -41.90 32.85
C ARG A 55 -68.24 -40.73 32.00
N PRO A 56 -68.93 -40.35 30.91
CA PRO A 56 -68.45 -39.29 30.04
C PRO A 56 -68.17 -38.08 30.92
N ALA A 57 -66.89 -37.72 31.04
CA ALA A 57 -66.46 -36.64 31.90
C ALA A 57 -67.29 -35.41 31.56
N SER A 58 -67.82 -34.71 32.57
CA SER A 58 -68.47 -33.42 32.35
C SER A 58 -67.58 -32.59 31.42
N ARG A 59 -68.16 -31.94 30.40
CA ARG A 59 -67.39 -31.17 29.38
C ARG A 59 -66.35 -30.23 30.02
N VAL A 60 -66.66 -29.73 31.21
CA VAL A 60 -65.79 -28.89 32.04
C VAL A 60 -64.58 -29.67 32.57
N VAL A 61 -64.77 -30.90 33.06
CA VAL A 61 -63.71 -31.81 33.52
C VAL A 61 -62.80 -32.22 32.37
N ALA A 62 -63.36 -32.59 31.21
CA ALA A 62 -62.57 -32.92 30.02
C ALA A 62 -61.72 -31.73 29.55
N ARG A 63 -62.24 -30.51 29.65
CA ARG A 63 -61.48 -29.27 29.38
C ARG A 63 -60.38 -29.01 30.40
N LEU A 64 -60.65 -29.20 31.68
CA LEU A 64 -59.63 -29.07 32.73
C LEU A 64 -58.52 -30.10 32.55
N GLN A 65 -58.85 -31.37 32.26
CA GLN A 65 -57.89 -32.42 31.94
C GLN A 65 -57.05 -32.10 30.71
N SER A 66 -57.68 -31.59 29.66
CA SER A 66 -56.94 -31.17 28.45
C SER A 66 -55.94 -30.06 28.73
N ALA A 67 -56.21 -29.17 29.68
CA ALA A 67 -55.38 -28.03 30.00
C ALA A 67 -54.30 -28.34 31.07
N PHE A 68 -54.66 -28.96 32.19
CA PHE A 68 -53.75 -29.21 33.32
C PHE A 68 -53.15 -30.63 33.39
N GLY A 69 -53.66 -31.57 32.60
CA GLY A 69 -53.17 -32.96 32.53
C GLY A 69 -54.22 -33.97 33.01
N ALA A 70 -53.99 -35.27 32.75
CA ALA A 70 -54.93 -36.33 33.14
C ALA A 70 -55.09 -36.45 34.67
N GLU A 71 -54.00 -36.22 35.41
CA GLU A 71 -53.89 -36.34 36.88
C GLU A 71 -53.89 -34.96 37.58
N CYS A 72 -54.81 -34.05 37.21
CA CYS A 72 -54.78 -32.68 37.74
C CYS A 72 -55.65 -32.48 39.00
N PRO A 73 -55.16 -31.80 40.07
CA PRO A 73 -55.92 -31.58 41.31
C PRO A 73 -57.19 -30.74 41.11
N GLU A 74 -57.27 -29.96 40.02
CA GLU A 74 -58.42 -29.14 39.65
C GLU A 74 -59.71 -29.97 39.42
N ILE A 75 -59.60 -31.26 39.09
CA ILE A 75 -60.75 -32.16 38.91
C ILE A 75 -61.43 -32.48 40.24
N HIS A 76 -60.71 -32.37 41.36
CA HIS A 76 -61.24 -32.69 42.69
C HIS A 76 -61.83 -31.47 43.41
N ARG A 77 -61.73 -30.27 42.83
CA ARG A 77 -62.23 -29.03 43.43
C ARG A 77 -63.76 -28.93 43.47
N GLN A 78 -64.28 -28.24 44.47
CA GLN A 78 -65.72 -28.13 44.72
C GLN A 78 -66.45 -27.25 43.70
N ILE A 79 -65.82 -26.16 43.25
CA ILE A 79 -66.42 -25.17 42.34
C ILE A 79 -65.79 -25.32 40.97
N LYS A 80 -66.60 -25.57 39.95
CA LYS A 80 -66.19 -25.66 38.54
C LYS A 80 -67.20 -24.93 37.66
N VAL A 81 -66.80 -23.80 37.09
CA VAL A 81 -67.71 -22.93 36.32
C VAL A 81 -67.12 -22.65 34.94
N GLU A 82 -67.91 -22.88 33.90
CA GLU A 82 -67.55 -22.54 32.51
C GLU A 82 -68.20 -21.20 32.11
N VAL A 83 -67.38 -20.26 31.64
CA VAL A 83 -67.82 -19.02 30.99
C VAL A 83 -67.76 -19.23 29.48
N ALA A 84 -68.81 -19.84 28.94
CA ALA A 84 -68.88 -20.28 27.53
C ALA A 84 -68.71 -19.12 26.51
N THR A 85 -69.15 -17.91 26.85
CA THR A 85 -69.06 -16.72 25.97
C THR A 85 -67.62 -16.32 25.64
N ARG A 86 -66.68 -16.60 26.55
CA ARG A 86 -65.26 -16.25 26.43
C ARG A 86 -64.32 -17.47 26.38
N GLY A 87 -64.87 -18.69 26.38
CA GLY A 87 -64.06 -19.92 26.34
C GLY A 87 -63.18 -20.08 27.58
N MET A 88 -63.66 -19.65 28.76
CA MET A 88 -62.90 -19.72 30.01
C MET A 88 -63.51 -20.73 30.99
N VAL A 89 -62.69 -21.39 31.80
CA VAL A 89 -63.12 -22.32 32.86
C VAL A 89 -62.42 -21.97 34.17
N PHE A 90 -63.19 -21.90 35.25
CA PHE A 90 -62.72 -21.63 36.61
C PHE A 90 -62.84 -22.89 37.48
N ALA A 91 -61.83 -23.15 38.31
CA ALA A 91 -61.86 -24.17 39.35
C ALA A 91 -61.37 -23.59 40.70
N ALA A 92 -62.15 -23.74 41.76
CA ALA A 92 -61.83 -23.26 43.12
C ALA A 92 -62.47 -24.13 44.21
N ASP A 93 -62.00 -24.03 45.45
CA ASP A 93 -62.58 -24.77 46.59
C ASP A 93 -63.52 -23.91 47.43
N HIS A 94 -63.19 -22.64 47.66
CA HIS A 94 -63.97 -21.74 48.48
C HIS A 94 -64.45 -20.53 47.67
N PHE A 95 -65.69 -20.09 47.94
CA PHE A 95 -66.30 -18.89 47.39
C PHE A 95 -66.82 -18.03 48.54
N LYS A 96 -66.40 -16.77 48.57
CA LYS A 96 -66.85 -15.77 49.54
C LYS A 96 -67.08 -14.43 48.85
N ILE A 97 -68.16 -13.73 49.20
CA ILE A 97 -68.41 -12.37 48.74
C ILE A 97 -67.90 -11.42 49.83
N GLU A 98 -67.01 -10.50 49.48
CA GLU A 98 -66.49 -9.48 50.39
C GLU A 98 -67.46 -8.29 50.52
N THR A 99 -67.30 -7.49 51.58
CA THR A 99 -68.18 -6.35 51.89
C THR A 99 -68.20 -5.25 50.83
N ASP A 100 -67.19 -5.23 49.96
CA ASP A 100 -67.06 -4.30 48.83
C ASP A 100 -67.66 -4.83 47.51
N GLY A 101 -68.29 -6.01 47.54
CA GLY A 101 -68.92 -6.65 46.39
C GLY A 101 -67.95 -7.43 45.48
N ARG A 102 -66.68 -7.61 45.88
CA ARG A 102 -65.73 -8.49 45.19
C ARG A 102 -65.97 -9.96 45.56
N VAL A 103 -65.78 -10.85 44.59
CA VAL A 103 -65.85 -12.30 44.79
C VAL A 103 -64.44 -12.83 45.07
N CYS A 104 -64.24 -13.43 46.23
CA CYS A 104 -63.02 -14.10 46.65
C CYS A 104 -63.10 -15.60 46.32
N LEU A 105 -62.09 -16.12 45.62
CA LEU A 105 -61.92 -17.53 45.26
C LEU A 105 -60.57 -18.05 45.75
N THR A 106 -60.56 -19.17 46.49
CA THR A 106 -59.34 -19.79 47.02
C THR A 106 -59.36 -21.32 46.94
N PRO A 107 -58.29 -21.97 46.44
CA PRO A 107 -57.32 -21.48 45.44
C PRO A 107 -57.96 -21.33 44.04
N LEU A 108 -57.41 -20.47 43.19
CA LEU A 108 -57.94 -20.23 41.84
C LEU A 108 -57.12 -20.97 40.77
N SER A 109 -57.78 -21.73 39.91
CA SER A 109 -57.24 -22.18 38.62
C SER A 109 -58.16 -21.72 37.49
N VAL A 110 -57.59 -21.08 36.48
CA VAL A 110 -58.31 -20.59 35.29
C VAL A 110 -57.72 -21.23 34.05
N VAL A 111 -58.58 -21.61 33.12
CA VAL A 111 -58.19 -22.03 31.77
C VAL A 111 -58.87 -21.12 30.77
N MET A 112 -58.11 -20.64 29.79
CA MET A 112 -58.61 -19.86 28.66
C MET A 112 -58.31 -20.59 27.36
N PHE A 113 -59.34 -20.82 26.55
CA PHE A 113 -59.23 -21.43 25.23
C PHE A 113 -59.40 -20.36 24.14
N SER A 114 -58.43 -20.24 23.24
CA SER A 114 -58.55 -19.33 22.08
C SER A 114 -59.61 -19.81 21.09
N LYS A 115 -60.31 -18.87 20.43
CA LYS A 115 -61.39 -19.13 19.47
C LYS A 115 -60.87 -19.29 18.02
N ASP A 116 -59.87 -20.12 17.79
CA ASP A 116 -59.45 -20.46 16.42
C ASP A 116 -59.96 -21.85 16.05
N ARG A 117 -61.12 -21.88 15.39
CA ARG A 117 -61.83 -23.12 14.99
C ARG A 117 -61.48 -23.60 13.57
N THR A 118 -60.61 -22.88 12.87
CA THR A 118 -60.29 -23.05 11.44
C THR A 118 -58.84 -23.50 11.17
N ASP A 119 -58.00 -23.67 12.19
CA ASP A 119 -56.60 -24.08 12.08
C ASP A 119 -56.47 -25.58 12.44
N PRO A 120 -55.78 -26.43 11.64
CA PRO A 120 -55.58 -27.86 11.94
C PRO A 120 -54.69 -28.16 13.16
N ARG A 121 -54.11 -27.13 13.80
CA ARG A 121 -53.25 -27.24 14.98
C ARG A 121 -54.05 -27.35 16.29
N PRO A 122 -53.47 -27.92 17.37
CA PRO A 122 -54.15 -27.96 18.67
C PRO A 122 -54.47 -26.53 19.16
N PRO A 123 -55.59 -26.34 19.87
CA PRO A 123 -56.04 -25.02 20.31
C PRO A 123 -55.03 -24.41 21.29
N GLU A 124 -54.92 -23.09 21.25
CA GLU A 124 -54.11 -22.34 22.20
C GLU A 124 -54.83 -22.29 23.55
N VAL A 125 -54.16 -22.82 24.57
CA VAL A 125 -54.64 -22.95 25.94
C VAL A 125 -53.69 -22.18 26.85
N THR A 126 -54.25 -21.24 27.60
CA THR A 126 -53.55 -20.52 28.66
C THR A 126 -54.14 -20.93 30.01
N THR A 127 -53.30 -21.41 30.91
CA THR A 127 -53.67 -21.75 32.28
C THR A 127 -53.10 -20.72 33.24
N ILE A 128 -53.87 -20.39 34.29
CA ILE A 128 -53.45 -19.50 35.38
C ILE A 128 -53.74 -20.24 36.69
N ARG A 129 -52.76 -20.32 37.58
CA ARG A 129 -52.92 -20.77 38.97
C ARG A 129 -52.58 -19.62 39.91
N GLY A 130 -53.32 -19.50 41.00
CA GLY A 130 -53.02 -18.56 42.09
C GLY A 130 -53.68 -19.00 43.40
N GLN A 131 -53.14 -18.55 44.53
CA GLN A 131 -53.65 -18.93 45.85
C GLN A 131 -54.94 -18.19 46.23
N VAL A 132 -55.05 -16.92 45.88
CA VAL A 132 -56.22 -16.09 46.19
C VAL A 132 -56.56 -15.23 44.99
N ALA A 133 -57.84 -15.10 44.67
CA ALA A 133 -58.29 -14.18 43.64
C ALA A 133 -59.53 -13.39 44.05
N TYR A 134 -59.48 -12.08 43.84
CA TYR A 134 -60.59 -11.15 44.00
C TYR A 134 -61.09 -10.71 42.63
N LEU A 135 -62.32 -11.07 42.27
CA LEU A 135 -62.94 -10.75 40.99
C LEU A 135 -64.06 -9.71 41.17
N ARG A 136 -64.07 -8.68 40.34
CA ARG A 136 -65.16 -7.69 40.24
C ARG A 136 -65.90 -7.86 38.93
N PHE A 137 -67.22 -7.96 39.02
CA PHE A 137 -68.11 -8.16 37.87
C PHE A 137 -68.86 -6.87 37.50
N ASP A 138 -69.43 -6.85 36.30
CA ASP A 138 -70.31 -5.78 35.79
C ASP A 138 -71.57 -5.59 36.62
N ARG A 139 -72.07 -6.69 37.20
CA ARG A 139 -73.26 -6.77 38.07
C ARG A 139 -72.94 -7.61 39.31
N PRO A 140 -73.58 -7.35 40.47
CA PRO A 140 -73.34 -8.12 41.69
C PRO A 140 -73.66 -9.61 41.49
N VAL A 141 -72.90 -10.46 42.17
CA VAL A 141 -73.01 -11.93 42.12
C VAL A 141 -73.47 -12.40 43.49
N THR A 142 -74.57 -13.15 43.56
CA THR A 142 -75.07 -13.71 44.84
C THR A 142 -74.72 -15.19 45.03
N GLN A 143 -74.57 -15.93 43.94
CA GLN A 143 -74.20 -17.35 43.92
C GLN A 143 -73.09 -17.63 42.90
N TYR A 144 -72.27 -18.65 43.16
CA TYR A 144 -71.16 -19.02 42.28
C TYR A 144 -71.60 -19.45 40.86
N THR A 145 -72.84 -19.91 40.69
CA THR A 145 -73.42 -20.29 39.39
C THR A 145 -73.63 -19.09 38.47
N GLU A 146 -73.81 -17.88 39.02
CA GLU A 146 -74.02 -16.66 38.23
C GLU A 146 -72.74 -16.16 37.55
N ILE A 147 -71.56 -16.56 38.04
CA ILE A 147 -70.24 -16.19 37.49
C ILE A 147 -70.17 -16.49 35.98
N GLY A 148 -70.78 -17.59 35.52
CA GLY A 148 -70.84 -18.00 34.11
C GLY A 148 -71.48 -16.97 33.16
N SER A 149 -72.36 -16.12 33.69
CA SER A 149 -73.22 -15.19 32.93
C SER A 149 -72.80 -13.71 33.04
N ARG A 150 -71.75 -13.42 33.82
CA ARG A 150 -71.32 -12.06 34.18
C ARG A 150 -69.98 -11.71 33.52
N LYS A 151 -69.72 -10.42 33.30
CA LYS A 151 -68.47 -9.93 32.70
C LYS A 151 -67.49 -9.51 33.80
N ILE A 152 -66.27 -10.02 33.76
CA ILE A 152 -65.20 -9.60 34.67
C ILE A 152 -64.69 -8.22 34.23
N VAL A 153 -64.79 -7.23 35.11
CA VAL A 153 -64.36 -5.84 34.88
C VAL A 153 -62.98 -5.59 35.48
N ALA A 154 -62.69 -6.21 36.63
CA ALA A 154 -61.37 -6.20 37.25
C ALA A 154 -61.09 -7.53 37.95
N ALA A 155 -59.82 -7.92 37.97
CA ALA A 155 -59.36 -9.09 38.72
C ALA A 155 -58.06 -8.75 39.45
N GLU A 156 -57.90 -9.30 40.64
CA GLU A 156 -56.68 -9.25 41.44
C GLU A 156 -56.38 -10.69 41.87
N ILE A 157 -55.26 -11.25 41.40
CA ILE A 157 -54.82 -12.60 41.75
C ILE A 157 -53.53 -12.45 42.56
N SER A 158 -53.41 -13.12 43.71
CA SER A 158 -52.27 -13.02 44.61
C SER A 158 -51.84 -14.39 45.15
N GLY A 159 -50.57 -14.48 45.51
CA GLY A 159 -49.91 -15.67 46.06
C GLY A 159 -49.55 -16.71 44.99
N SER A 160 -48.24 -16.90 44.76
CA SER A 160 -47.62 -17.92 43.89
C SER A 160 -48.37 -18.14 42.58
N ILE A 161 -48.27 -17.15 41.68
CA ILE A 161 -49.02 -17.14 40.43
C ILE A 161 -48.19 -17.82 39.35
N GLU A 162 -48.78 -18.82 38.70
CA GLU A 162 -48.19 -19.58 37.60
C GLU A 162 -49.11 -19.45 36.38
N LEU A 163 -48.60 -18.83 35.32
CA LEU A 163 -49.26 -18.73 34.03
C LEU A 163 -48.53 -19.65 33.05
N THR A 164 -49.21 -20.60 32.43
CA THR A 164 -48.62 -21.48 31.40
C THR A 164 -49.41 -21.37 30.11
N ASN A 165 -48.72 -21.22 28.97
CA ASN A 165 -49.33 -21.20 27.65
C ASN A 165 -48.71 -22.31 26.79
N ASN A 166 -49.57 -23.14 26.20
CA ASN A 166 -49.15 -24.31 25.41
C ASN A 166 -48.71 -23.97 23.98
N ARG A 167 -48.69 -22.69 23.57
CA ARG A 167 -48.21 -22.18 22.26
C ARG A 167 -48.78 -22.88 21.01
N ARG A 168 -49.90 -23.60 21.13
CA ARG A 168 -50.47 -24.53 20.11
C ARG A 168 -49.58 -25.74 19.82
N THR A 169 -48.89 -26.28 20.83
CA THR A 169 -48.16 -27.55 20.79
C THR A 169 -48.93 -28.59 21.61
N ALA A 170 -48.77 -29.87 21.23
CA ALA A 170 -49.39 -30.99 21.92
C ALA A 170 -48.50 -31.55 23.04
N GLU A 171 -47.19 -31.34 22.93
CA GLU A 171 -46.23 -31.62 23.99
C GLU A 171 -46.39 -30.58 25.10
N ARG A 172 -46.26 -30.99 26.36
CA ARG A 172 -46.28 -30.07 27.52
C ARG A 172 -44.89 -29.60 27.94
N GLY A 173 -43.87 -30.27 27.40
CA GLY A 173 -42.49 -30.05 27.79
C GLY A 173 -41.83 -28.86 27.08
N ASP A 174 -42.56 -28.15 26.22
CA ASP A 174 -42.14 -26.96 25.48
C ASP A 174 -43.01 -25.72 25.79
N ASP A 175 -43.84 -25.81 26.84
CA ASP A 175 -44.75 -24.75 27.27
C ASP A 175 -43.99 -23.50 27.75
N LEU A 176 -44.59 -22.33 27.49
CA LEU A 176 -44.14 -21.04 28.02
C LEU A 176 -44.73 -20.83 29.41
N SER A 177 -43.90 -20.71 30.44
CA SER A 177 -44.34 -20.45 31.81
C SER A 177 -43.92 -19.06 32.30
N VAL A 178 -44.80 -18.41 33.05
CA VAL A 178 -44.53 -17.15 33.75
C VAL A 178 -44.89 -17.34 35.21
N PHE A 179 -43.94 -17.06 36.08
CA PHE A 179 -44.02 -17.24 37.52
C PHE A 179 -43.87 -15.89 38.25
N ILE A 180 -44.78 -15.62 39.18
CA ILE A 180 -44.78 -14.43 40.04
C ILE A 180 -44.90 -14.92 41.49
N PRO A 181 -43.85 -14.79 42.33
CA PRO A 181 -43.78 -15.49 43.61
C PRO A 181 -44.75 -14.94 44.67
N SER A 182 -44.85 -13.62 44.82
CA SER A 182 -45.50 -13.01 46.00
C SER A 182 -46.62 -12.04 45.66
N GLY A 183 -46.46 -11.25 44.59
CA GLY A 183 -47.22 -10.03 44.38
C GLY A 183 -48.55 -10.23 43.65
N PRO A 184 -49.50 -9.30 43.86
CA PRO A 184 -50.77 -9.32 43.16
C PRO A 184 -50.60 -8.97 41.66
N VAL A 185 -51.29 -9.71 40.79
CA VAL A 185 -51.50 -9.39 39.38
C VAL A 185 -52.89 -8.77 39.24
N TYR A 186 -52.93 -7.57 38.68
CA TYR A 186 -54.15 -6.83 38.43
C TYR A 186 -54.55 -6.91 36.96
N TYR A 187 -55.84 -6.96 36.71
CA TYR A 187 -56.45 -6.82 35.40
C TYR A 187 -57.54 -5.74 35.46
N SER A 188 -57.57 -4.86 34.46
CA SER A 188 -58.62 -3.86 34.27
C SER A 188 -59.13 -3.90 32.84
N ASP A 189 -60.42 -4.18 32.66
CA ASP A 189 -61.06 -4.18 31.34
C ASP A 189 -61.21 -2.75 30.77
N GLU A 190 -61.35 -1.73 31.63
CA GLU A 190 -61.43 -0.33 31.21
C GLU A 190 -60.10 0.18 30.65
N LYS A 191 -59.00 -0.10 31.35
CA LYS A 191 -57.64 0.26 30.92
C LYS A 191 -57.06 -0.70 29.87
N LYS A 192 -57.70 -1.85 29.64
CA LYS A 192 -57.19 -2.96 28.81
C LYS A 192 -55.75 -3.32 29.18
N LEU A 193 -55.47 -3.35 30.48
CA LEU A 193 -54.12 -3.48 31.04
C LEU A 193 -54.09 -4.62 32.07
N ILE A 194 -53.07 -5.47 31.97
CA ILE A 194 -52.68 -6.40 33.02
C ILE A 194 -51.36 -5.90 33.60
N TRP A 195 -51.24 -5.79 34.92
CA TRP A 195 -49.99 -5.35 35.54
C TRP A 195 -49.69 -6.00 36.88
N SER A 196 -48.42 -6.07 37.23
CA SER A 196 -47.90 -6.47 38.54
C SER A 196 -46.63 -5.68 38.83
N ASP A 197 -46.44 -5.17 40.03
CA ASP A 197 -45.22 -4.44 40.44
C ASP A 197 -44.14 -5.34 41.06
N ASP A 198 -44.40 -6.65 41.13
CA ASP A 198 -43.49 -7.65 41.70
C ASP A 198 -42.54 -8.26 40.64
N SER A 199 -41.65 -9.14 41.10
CA SER A 199 -40.75 -9.93 40.29
C SER A 199 -41.50 -10.93 39.39
N VAL A 200 -41.05 -11.04 38.16
CA VAL A 200 -41.59 -11.91 37.12
C VAL A 200 -40.46 -12.76 36.57
N HIS A 201 -40.69 -14.06 36.49
CA HIS A 201 -39.78 -15.02 35.89
C HIS A 201 -40.50 -15.78 34.77
N LEU A 202 -40.07 -15.57 33.54
CA LEU A 202 -40.60 -16.24 32.35
C LEU A 202 -39.57 -17.25 31.85
N VAL A 203 -40.03 -18.46 31.54
CA VAL A 203 -39.20 -19.57 31.05
C VAL A 203 -39.84 -20.13 29.77
N ASP A 204 -39.08 -20.15 28.69
CA ASP A 204 -39.45 -20.78 27.42
C ASP A 204 -38.75 -22.14 27.29
N ASN A 205 -39.51 -23.22 27.47
CA ASN A 205 -39.00 -24.59 27.43
C ASN A 205 -38.85 -25.16 26.02
N GLN A 206 -39.22 -24.40 24.98
CA GLN A 206 -39.07 -24.81 23.59
C GLN A 206 -37.59 -24.88 23.15
N SER A 207 -36.74 -24.04 23.74
CA SER A 207 -35.31 -23.91 23.40
C SER A 207 -34.44 -25.02 24.01
N ARG A 208 -34.77 -26.30 23.81
CA ARG A 208 -33.94 -27.40 24.36
C ARG A 208 -32.55 -27.43 23.68
N PRO A 209 -31.46 -27.75 24.42
CA PRO A 209 -31.43 -28.29 25.80
C PRO A 209 -31.44 -27.24 26.92
N ARG A 210 -31.33 -25.93 26.66
CA ARG A 210 -31.33 -24.87 27.68
C ARG A 210 -32.48 -23.87 27.45
N PRO A 211 -33.49 -23.83 28.32
CA PRO A 211 -34.64 -22.95 28.12
C PRO A 211 -34.20 -21.48 28.11
N SER A 212 -34.92 -20.65 27.34
CA SER A 212 -34.69 -19.19 27.37
C SER A 212 -35.38 -18.61 28.60
N GLU A 213 -34.66 -17.86 29.42
CA GLU A 213 -35.16 -17.31 30.68
C GLU A 213 -35.22 -15.78 30.62
N VAL A 214 -36.30 -15.19 31.13
CA VAL A 214 -36.45 -13.74 31.28
C VAL A 214 -36.87 -13.43 32.70
N ARG A 215 -36.07 -12.63 33.40
CA ARG A 215 -36.35 -12.13 34.73
C ARG A 215 -36.53 -10.62 34.67
N GLY A 216 -37.46 -10.09 35.45
CA GLY A 216 -37.72 -8.66 35.52
C GLY A 216 -38.58 -8.30 36.73
N ARG A 217 -38.74 -7.01 36.98
CA ARG A 217 -39.69 -6.49 37.96
C ARG A 217 -40.63 -5.48 37.33
N GLY A 218 -41.90 -5.56 37.70
CA GLY A 218 -42.91 -4.62 37.22
C GLY A 218 -43.36 -4.95 35.80
N LEU A 219 -44.26 -5.91 35.64
CA LEU A 219 -44.84 -6.30 34.36
C LEU A 219 -46.07 -5.46 34.04
N GLU A 220 -46.15 -4.95 32.82
CA GLU A 220 -47.35 -4.34 32.24
C GLU A 220 -47.60 -4.93 30.85
N ILE A 221 -48.81 -5.41 30.61
CA ILE A 221 -49.25 -5.98 29.33
C ILE A 221 -50.47 -5.17 28.88
N GLU A 222 -50.30 -4.41 27.81
CA GLU A 222 -51.35 -3.64 27.15
C GLU A 222 -52.02 -4.51 26.08
N LEU A 223 -53.34 -4.67 26.18
CA LEU A 223 -54.12 -5.56 25.35
C LEU A 223 -54.73 -4.82 24.16
N THR A 224 -54.78 -5.48 23.00
CA THR A 224 -55.39 -4.95 21.77
C THR A 224 -56.90 -5.21 21.79
N PRO A 225 -57.75 -4.18 21.64
CA PRO A 225 -59.19 -4.39 21.46
C PRO A 225 -59.47 -5.06 20.11
N ASP A 226 -60.49 -5.93 20.04
CA ASP A 226 -60.99 -6.47 18.77
C ASP A 226 -61.35 -5.32 17.81
N ALA A 227 -60.80 -5.34 16.60
CA ALA A 227 -61.17 -4.39 15.57
C ALA A 227 -62.64 -4.61 15.15
N PRO A 228 -63.47 -3.55 15.00
CA PRO A 228 -64.76 -3.70 14.35
C PRO A 228 -64.53 -4.13 12.90
N THR A 229 -65.16 -5.22 12.48
CA THR A 229 -65.11 -5.70 11.10
C THR A 229 -65.49 -4.57 10.13
N PRO A 230 -64.70 -4.31 9.07
CA PRO A 230 -65.08 -3.33 8.05
C PRO A 230 -66.37 -3.79 7.37
N LYS A 231 -67.35 -2.88 7.28
CA LYS A 231 -68.64 -3.10 6.63
C LYS A 231 -68.42 -3.46 5.17
N SER A 232 -68.71 -4.71 4.77
CA SER A 232 -68.92 -5.03 3.37
C SER A 232 -70.21 -4.35 2.90
N THR A 233 -70.11 -3.48 1.91
CA THR A 233 -71.25 -2.95 1.15
C THR A 233 -71.98 -4.10 0.45
N GLY A 234 -73.18 -4.42 0.91
CA GLY A 234 -74.08 -5.38 0.27
C GLY A 234 -75.41 -5.46 1.02
N THR A 235 -76.47 -5.06 0.35
CA THR A 235 -77.81 -4.75 0.85
C THR A 235 -78.58 -5.95 1.42
N THR A 236 -78.91 -5.95 2.72
CA THR A 236 -80.19 -6.44 3.31
C THR A 236 -80.21 -6.23 4.85
N PRO A 237 -81.38 -6.02 5.50
CA PRO A 237 -81.43 -5.48 6.87
C PRO A 237 -81.67 -6.54 7.99
N VAL A 238 -80.96 -6.32 9.11
CA VAL A 238 -81.25 -6.65 10.53
C VAL A 238 -81.11 -8.10 11.02
N VAL A 239 -80.06 -8.34 11.85
CA VAL A 239 -80.20 -8.62 13.30
C VAL A 239 -78.98 -8.00 14.03
N ARG A 240 -79.22 -7.16 15.05
CA ARG A 240 -78.20 -6.59 15.94
C ARG A 240 -77.49 -7.71 16.71
N LYS A 241 -76.32 -8.16 16.24
CA LYS A 241 -75.40 -8.98 17.02
C LYS A 241 -74.66 -8.06 18.00
N GLN A 242 -74.80 -8.34 19.30
CA GLN A 242 -74.11 -7.63 20.38
C GLN A 242 -72.62 -7.48 20.07
N ARG A 243 -72.11 -6.25 20.24
CA ARG A 243 -70.67 -5.92 20.22
C ARG A 243 -69.94 -6.88 21.15
N SER A 244 -69.06 -7.72 20.60
CA SER A 244 -68.09 -8.46 21.41
C SER A 244 -66.93 -7.52 21.75
N ASP A 245 -66.87 -7.06 23.00
CA ASP A 245 -65.63 -6.58 23.63
C ASP A 245 -64.68 -7.77 23.80
N GLY A 246 -64.14 -8.28 22.70
CA GLY A 246 -63.08 -9.27 22.70
C GLY A 246 -61.71 -8.59 22.70
N ILE A 247 -60.74 -9.26 23.28
CA ILE A 247 -59.34 -8.91 23.24
C ILE A 247 -58.73 -9.76 22.12
N SER A 248 -58.19 -9.13 21.08
CA SER A 248 -57.65 -9.82 19.89
C SER A 248 -56.20 -10.26 20.07
N GLY A 249 -55.47 -9.64 21.00
CA GLY A 249 -54.05 -9.95 21.25
C GLY A 249 -53.38 -8.97 22.21
N VAL A 250 -52.04 -9.00 22.24
CA VAL A 250 -51.20 -8.11 23.04
C VAL A 250 -50.62 -7.02 22.13
N LYS A 251 -50.68 -5.76 22.57
CA LYS A 251 -50.12 -4.61 21.86
C LYS A 251 -48.70 -4.29 22.31
N ARG A 252 -48.48 -4.28 23.64
CA ARG A 252 -47.21 -3.92 24.26
C ARG A 252 -47.00 -4.71 25.54
N LEU A 253 -45.77 -5.17 25.75
CA LEU A 253 -45.28 -5.74 27.00
C LEU A 253 -44.17 -4.86 27.54
N LEU A 254 -44.21 -4.50 28.82
CA LEU A 254 -43.22 -3.67 29.50
C LEU A 254 -42.79 -4.35 30.80
N LEU A 255 -41.48 -4.48 30.99
CA LEU A 255 -40.86 -4.75 32.30
C LEU A 255 -40.21 -3.46 32.78
N LYS A 256 -40.59 -2.97 33.97
CA LYS A 256 -40.20 -1.65 34.46
C LYS A 256 -38.73 -1.56 34.86
N LYS A 257 -38.20 -2.58 35.55
CA LYS A 257 -36.85 -2.54 36.16
C LYS A 257 -36.20 -3.93 36.22
N SER A 258 -34.87 -3.96 36.38
CA SER A 258 -34.08 -5.15 36.71
C SER A 258 -34.28 -6.33 35.75
N VAL A 259 -34.13 -6.06 34.46
CA VAL A 259 -34.34 -7.05 33.40
C VAL A 259 -33.06 -7.84 33.15
N ASP A 260 -33.18 -9.17 33.19
CA ASP A 260 -32.12 -10.13 32.90
C ASP A 260 -32.68 -11.20 31.98
N MET A 261 -32.17 -11.27 30.75
CA MET A 261 -32.74 -12.06 29.66
C MET A 261 -31.67 -12.96 29.06
N HIS A 262 -31.86 -14.27 29.12
CA HIS A 262 -31.00 -15.29 28.55
C HIS A 262 -31.71 -15.95 27.38
N LEU A 263 -31.23 -15.69 26.17
CA LEU A 263 -31.78 -16.20 24.91
C LEU A 263 -30.80 -17.20 24.30
N VAL A 264 -31.33 -18.30 23.79
CA VAL A 264 -30.54 -19.26 23.01
C VAL A 264 -30.77 -19.00 21.53
N VAL A 265 -29.69 -18.76 20.78
CA VAL A 265 -29.72 -18.47 19.33
C VAL A 265 -28.78 -19.44 18.61
N ARG A 266 -29.06 -19.77 17.35
CA ARG A 266 -28.14 -20.61 16.54
C ARG A 266 -26.82 -19.87 16.30
N GLU A 267 -25.69 -20.56 16.37
CA GLU A 267 -24.35 -19.97 16.23
C GLU A 267 -24.16 -19.23 14.89
N ASP A 268 -24.82 -19.71 13.83
CA ASP A 268 -24.71 -19.17 12.48
C ASP A 268 -25.70 -18.02 12.17
N SER A 269 -26.65 -17.70 13.05
CA SER A 269 -27.70 -16.71 12.80
C SER A 269 -27.53 -15.43 13.63
N GLY A 270 -27.45 -14.27 12.96
CA GLY A 270 -27.82 -12.97 13.54
C GLY A 270 -26.73 -12.10 14.18
N PHE A 271 -27.16 -10.95 14.69
CA PHE A 271 -26.41 -9.91 15.41
C PHE A 271 -25.28 -10.46 16.32
N LEU A 272 -24.06 -9.92 16.18
CA LEU A 272 -22.83 -10.40 16.82
C LEU A 272 -22.36 -11.82 16.40
N ALA A 273 -22.85 -12.40 15.29
CA ALA A 273 -22.35 -13.69 14.81
C ALA A 273 -21.01 -13.55 14.07
N GLN A 274 -20.06 -14.42 14.41
CA GLN A 274 -18.83 -14.59 13.66
C GLN A 274 -19.10 -15.48 12.44
N GLY A 275 -18.74 -15.00 11.24
CA GLY A 275 -18.82 -15.77 10.01
C GLY A 275 -17.73 -16.84 9.89
N ALA A 276 -17.70 -17.84 10.78
CA ALA A 276 -16.80 -18.99 10.66
C ALA A 276 -17.41 -20.11 9.79
N PRO A 277 -16.62 -20.84 8.99
CA PRO A 277 -17.12 -21.92 8.13
C PRO A 277 -17.37 -23.19 8.95
N ALA A 278 -18.59 -23.73 8.89
CA ALA A 278 -18.86 -25.09 9.29
C ALA A 278 -18.03 -26.05 8.42
N LYS A 279 -17.20 -26.87 9.06
CA LYS A 279 -16.41 -27.91 8.39
C LYS A 279 -17.38 -28.98 7.89
N ALA A 280 -17.48 -29.19 6.59
CA ALA A 280 -18.27 -30.29 6.04
C ALA A 280 -17.71 -31.62 6.54
N ALA A 281 -18.43 -32.28 7.44
CA ALA A 281 -18.14 -33.66 7.82
C ALA A 281 -18.62 -34.59 6.68
N PRO A 282 -17.86 -35.66 6.37
CA PRO A 282 -18.29 -36.63 5.38
C PRO A 282 -19.57 -37.33 5.85
N ALA A 283 -20.50 -37.52 4.92
CA ALA A 283 -21.79 -38.14 5.16
C ALA A 283 -21.62 -39.61 5.59
N THR A 284 -21.63 -39.86 6.89
CA THR A 284 -22.19 -41.06 7.54
C THR A 284 -22.11 -40.91 9.06
N THR A 285 -23.22 -41.23 9.74
CA THR A 285 -23.45 -41.38 11.19
C THR A 285 -23.82 -40.14 12.04
N LYS A 286 -25.09 -40.15 12.50
CA LYS A 286 -25.80 -39.40 13.57
C LYS A 286 -25.79 -37.85 13.52
N PRO A 287 -26.91 -37.18 13.84
CA PRO A 287 -26.98 -35.72 13.83
C PRO A 287 -26.02 -35.15 14.89
N VAL A 288 -25.07 -34.34 14.44
CA VAL A 288 -24.23 -33.50 15.29
C VAL A 288 -25.14 -32.45 15.95
N PRO A 289 -25.05 -32.19 17.27
CA PRO A 289 -25.88 -31.18 17.92
C PRO A 289 -25.67 -29.82 17.25
N GLU A 290 -26.76 -29.12 16.90
CA GLU A 290 -26.69 -27.74 16.41
C GLU A 290 -25.93 -26.90 17.44
N GLU A 291 -24.83 -26.27 17.04
CA GLU A 291 -24.05 -25.42 17.94
C GLU A 291 -24.89 -24.16 18.27
N THR A 292 -25.22 -23.99 19.56
CA THR A 292 -26.05 -22.89 20.06
C THR A 292 -25.19 -21.86 20.77
N ALA A 293 -25.41 -20.58 20.48
CA ALA A 293 -24.81 -19.46 21.21
C ALA A 293 -25.81 -18.93 22.26
N LEU A 294 -25.30 -18.60 23.45
CA LEU A 294 -26.09 -17.97 24.51
C LEU A 294 -25.93 -16.45 24.42
N ILE A 295 -27.04 -15.73 24.25
CA ILE A 295 -27.09 -14.27 24.32
C ILE A 295 -27.73 -13.87 25.64
N ALA A 296 -26.98 -13.22 26.51
CA ALA A 296 -27.47 -12.62 27.75
C ALA A 296 -27.62 -11.10 27.56
N VAL A 297 -28.81 -10.56 27.81
CA VAL A 297 -29.09 -9.13 27.83
C VAL A 297 -29.47 -8.73 29.25
N LYS A 298 -28.62 -7.92 29.89
CA LYS A 298 -28.81 -7.45 31.25
C LYS A 298 -28.97 -5.94 31.28
N THR A 299 -30.03 -5.46 31.92
CA THR A 299 -30.23 -4.03 32.15
C THR A 299 -30.94 -3.77 33.49
N PRO A 300 -30.46 -2.83 34.32
CA PRO A 300 -31.19 -2.43 35.52
C PRO A 300 -32.45 -1.61 35.20
N GLY A 301 -32.58 -1.12 33.97
CA GLY A 301 -33.74 -0.34 33.53
C GLY A 301 -34.86 -1.19 32.95
N SER A 302 -35.52 -0.65 31.93
CA SER A 302 -36.78 -1.18 31.42
C SER A 302 -36.61 -1.95 30.11
N PHE A 303 -37.52 -2.88 29.86
CA PHE A 303 -37.65 -3.60 28.60
C PHE A 303 -39.06 -3.42 28.05
N THR A 304 -39.18 -2.99 26.80
CA THR A 304 -40.46 -2.84 26.09
C THR A 304 -40.46 -3.69 24.84
N TYR A 305 -41.48 -4.54 24.68
CA TYR A 305 -41.74 -5.30 23.47
C TYR A 305 -43.02 -4.78 22.81
N LEU A 306 -42.92 -4.34 21.55
CA LEU A 306 -44.02 -3.83 20.75
C LEU A 306 -44.38 -4.85 19.66
N PHE A 307 -45.63 -5.30 19.70
CA PHE A 307 -46.20 -6.19 18.67
C PHE A 307 -46.69 -5.31 17.51
N ARG A 308 -46.01 -5.38 16.37
CA ARG A 308 -46.32 -4.57 15.18
C ARG A 308 -46.83 -5.46 14.04
N PRO A 309 -47.50 -4.89 13.02
CA PRO A 309 -47.86 -5.63 11.82
C PRO A 309 -46.63 -6.30 11.18
N GLU A 310 -46.84 -7.47 10.56
CA GLU A 310 -45.77 -8.32 10.03
C GLU A 310 -44.81 -7.61 9.06
N ARG A 311 -45.28 -6.59 8.33
CA ARG A 311 -44.46 -5.78 7.41
C ARG A 311 -43.37 -4.97 8.13
N GLU A 312 -43.66 -4.47 9.34
CA GLU A 312 -42.77 -3.59 10.11
C GLU A 312 -41.84 -4.37 11.06
N GLY A 313 -42.19 -5.61 11.39
CA GLY A 313 -41.44 -6.45 12.35
C GLY A 313 -41.65 -6.03 13.81
N ASN A 314 -41.59 -6.99 14.72
CA ASN A 314 -41.73 -6.72 16.15
C ASN A 314 -40.50 -5.96 16.66
N GLN A 315 -40.70 -5.05 17.62
CA GLN A 315 -39.63 -4.22 18.16
C GLN A 315 -39.41 -4.52 19.65
N ALA A 316 -38.17 -4.81 20.03
CA ALA A 316 -37.73 -4.89 21.42
C ALA A 316 -36.83 -3.69 21.74
N ILE A 317 -37.10 -3.01 22.85
CA ILE A 317 -36.38 -1.83 23.32
C ILE A 317 -35.91 -2.08 24.75
N PHE A 318 -34.61 -2.04 24.96
CA PHE A 318 -33.98 -2.08 26.28
C PHE A 318 -33.43 -0.69 26.57
N ALA A 319 -33.72 -0.15 27.75
CA ALA A 319 -33.25 1.16 28.18
C ALA A 319 -32.62 1.06 29.56
N ALA A 320 -31.46 1.69 29.73
CA ALA A 320 -30.79 1.87 31.01
C ALA A 320 -31.73 2.52 32.05
N GLY A 321 -31.56 2.14 33.31
CA GLY A 321 -32.31 2.72 34.42
C GLY A 321 -31.88 4.17 34.68
N PRO A 322 -32.72 4.99 35.34
CA PRO A 322 -32.28 6.28 35.84
C PRO A 322 -31.08 6.06 36.78
N SER A 323 -30.08 6.93 36.69
CA SER A 323 -28.89 6.88 37.54
C SER A 323 -29.30 7.10 38.99
N ASP A 324 -29.25 6.04 39.81
CA ASP A 324 -29.42 6.18 41.25
C ASP A 324 -28.22 6.97 41.81
N LEU A 325 -28.51 8.04 42.55
CA LEU A 325 -27.57 9.04 43.06
C LEU A 325 -26.41 8.46 43.93
N GLU A 326 -26.47 7.19 44.33
CA GLU A 326 -25.44 6.51 45.12
C GLU A 326 -24.37 5.79 44.29
N HIS A 327 -24.60 5.55 42.99
CA HIS A 327 -23.65 4.86 42.10
C HIS A 327 -23.35 5.74 40.88
N LYS A 328 -22.12 6.27 40.80
CA LYS A 328 -21.63 7.20 39.76
C LYS A 328 -21.59 6.64 38.32
N LEU A 329 -22.13 5.44 38.07
CA LEU A 329 -22.15 4.83 36.74
C LEU A 329 -23.61 4.58 36.33
N PRO A 330 -24.05 5.05 35.15
CA PRO A 330 -25.35 4.69 34.61
C PRO A 330 -25.45 3.17 34.51
N GLY A 331 -26.63 2.64 34.80
CA GLY A 331 -26.89 1.22 34.69
C GLY A 331 -27.03 0.80 33.23
N ASP A 332 -25.90 0.54 32.57
CA ASP A 332 -25.85 0.25 31.14
C ASP A 332 -26.60 -1.04 30.76
N VAL A 333 -27.09 -1.09 29.52
CA VAL A 333 -27.55 -2.30 28.86
C VAL A 333 -26.31 -3.06 28.38
N THR A 334 -26.08 -4.24 28.95
CA THR A 334 -24.99 -5.14 28.56
C THR A 334 -25.55 -6.33 27.81
N VAL A 335 -25.10 -6.52 26.58
CA VAL A 335 -25.36 -7.70 25.76
C VAL A 335 -24.09 -8.53 25.74
N THR A 336 -24.16 -9.78 26.14
CA THR A 336 -23.04 -10.72 26.14
C THR A 336 -23.40 -11.92 25.30
N ARG A 337 -22.60 -12.23 24.29
CA ARG A 337 -22.71 -13.44 23.50
C ARG A 337 -21.56 -14.37 23.85
N LEU A 338 -21.89 -15.55 24.37
CA LEU A 338 -20.92 -16.60 24.68
C LEU A 338 -20.89 -17.62 23.54
N HIS A 339 -19.70 -17.80 22.94
CA HIS A 339 -19.45 -18.87 21.97
C HIS A 339 -18.94 -20.10 22.71
N GLU A 340 -19.83 -21.04 23.02
CA GLU A 340 -19.51 -22.23 23.83
C GLU A 340 -18.40 -23.09 23.23
N SER A 341 -18.33 -23.16 21.89
CA SER A 341 -17.34 -23.94 21.14
C SER A 341 -15.90 -23.41 21.29
N LYS A 342 -15.73 -22.11 21.54
CA LYS A 342 -14.41 -21.43 21.56
C LYS A 342 -14.04 -20.82 22.92
N GLY A 343 -14.97 -20.75 23.86
CA GLY A 343 -14.77 -20.04 25.14
C GLY A 343 -14.51 -18.54 24.96
N GLN A 344 -14.95 -17.96 23.84
CA GLN A 344 -14.78 -16.54 23.49
C GLN A 344 -16.06 -15.78 23.78
N VAL A 345 -15.92 -14.54 24.24
CA VAL A 345 -17.04 -13.66 24.54
C VAL A 345 -17.03 -12.45 23.61
N ASP A 346 -18.20 -12.15 23.05
CA ASP A 346 -18.45 -10.86 22.41
C ASP A 346 -19.40 -10.05 23.32
N GLN A 347 -19.09 -8.79 23.58
CA GLN A 347 -19.88 -7.95 24.48
C GLN A 347 -20.19 -6.60 23.83
N LEU A 348 -21.42 -6.13 24.03
CA LEU A 348 -21.88 -4.80 23.64
C LEU A 348 -22.49 -4.08 24.84
N ILE A 349 -21.97 -2.90 25.15
CA ILE A 349 -22.42 -2.04 26.24
C ILE A 349 -23.00 -0.77 25.64
N CYS A 350 -24.22 -0.39 26.05
CA CYS A 350 -24.88 0.83 25.58
C CYS A 350 -25.95 1.32 26.56
N THR A 351 -26.47 2.54 26.37
CA THR A 351 -27.56 3.07 27.19
C THR A 351 -28.95 2.62 26.71
N ARG A 352 -29.11 2.40 25.40
CA ARG A 352 -30.39 1.99 24.79
C ARG A 352 -30.13 1.06 23.62
N LEU A 353 -30.75 -0.12 23.65
CA LEU A 353 -30.70 -1.13 22.59
C LEU A 353 -32.09 -1.32 21.98
N GLU A 354 -32.19 -1.18 20.66
CA GLU A 354 -33.40 -1.44 19.89
C GLU A 354 -33.15 -2.60 18.92
N LEU A 355 -33.97 -3.63 18.99
CA LEU A 355 -33.93 -4.79 18.10
C LEU A 355 -35.23 -4.85 17.31
N VAL A 356 -35.13 -4.95 15.98
CA VAL A 356 -36.27 -5.25 15.11
C VAL A 356 -36.15 -6.69 14.65
N MET A 357 -37.18 -7.47 14.93
CA MET A 357 -37.24 -8.91 14.66
C MET A 357 -38.35 -9.21 13.66
N ARG A 358 -38.05 -10.03 12.66
CA ARG A 358 -39.06 -10.58 11.75
C ARG A 358 -39.20 -12.08 11.94
N ARG A 359 -40.40 -12.57 11.60
CA ARG A 359 -40.67 -14.01 11.56
C ARG A 359 -40.10 -14.56 10.26
N LYS A 360 -39.28 -15.59 10.36
CA LYS A 360 -38.86 -16.37 9.19
C LYS A 360 -40.07 -17.13 8.65
N GLY A 361 -40.52 -16.77 7.45
CA GLY A 361 -41.55 -17.54 6.75
C GLY A 361 -41.00 -18.91 6.37
N GLY A 362 -41.58 -19.98 6.91
CA GLY A 362 -41.23 -21.34 6.51
C GLY A 362 -41.58 -21.56 5.04
N SER A 363 -40.58 -21.69 4.17
CA SER A 363 -40.76 -22.27 2.84
C SER A 363 -41.01 -23.77 3.00
N GLY A 364 -42.08 -24.27 2.38
CA GLY A 364 -42.68 -25.57 2.66
C GLY A 364 -41.75 -26.79 2.54
N SER A 365 -41.82 -27.65 3.57
CA SER A 365 -41.56 -29.09 3.57
C SER A 365 -42.29 -29.66 4.80
N PRO A 366 -42.97 -30.83 4.74
CA PRO A 366 -43.91 -31.24 5.80
C PRO A 366 -43.27 -31.80 7.08
N ASP A 367 -41.95 -32.01 7.12
CA ASP A 367 -41.28 -32.76 8.21
C ASP A 367 -40.37 -31.92 9.13
N ASP A 368 -40.22 -30.61 8.90
CA ASP A 368 -39.52 -29.74 9.86
C ASP A 368 -40.53 -29.06 10.78
N ALA A 369 -40.51 -29.42 12.07
CA ALA A 369 -41.18 -28.66 13.10
C ALA A 369 -40.77 -27.17 12.96
N PRO A 370 -41.71 -26.22 12.86
CA PRO A 370 -41.37 -24.82 12.65
C PRO A 370 -40.75 -24.29 13.94
N SER A 371 -39.42 -24.38 14.05
CA SER A 371 -38.69 -23.56 15.00
C SER A 371 -39.02 -22.11 14.63
N ARG A 372 -39.81 -21.45 15.50
CA ARG A 372 -40.21 -20.04 15.36
C ARG A 372 -38.99 -19.16 15.65
N SER A 373 -37.88 -19.35 14.94
CA SER A 373 -36.68 -18.53 15.08
C SER A 373 -36.97 -17.15 14.51
N HIS A 374 -37.02 -16.16 15.41
CA HIS A 374 -37.04 -14.76 15.02
C HIS A 374 -35.62 -14.37 14.58
N ASP A 375 -35.47 -13.94 13.33
CA ASP A 375 -34.21 -13.39 12.85
C ASP A 375 -34.15 -11.90 13.21
N ILE A 376 -32.98 -11.46 13.68
CA ILE A 376 -32.72 -10.04 13.97
C ILE A 376 -32.44 -9.34 12.65
N ASP A 377 -33.40 -8.55 12.19
CA ASP A 377 -33.29 -7.78 10.95
C ASP A 377 -32.43 -6.53 11.15
N GLN A 378 -32.61 -5.87 12.30
CA GLN A 378 -31.91 -4.63 12.64
C GLN A 378 -31.61 -4.60 14.14
N ALA A 379 -30.39 -4.20 14.50
CA ALA A 379 -30.02 -3.92 15.88
C ALA A 379 -29.37 -2.54 15.98
N ARG A 380 -29.90 -1.67 16.83
CA ARG A 380 -29.39 -0.31 17.03
C ARG A 380 -29.07 -0.10 18.52
N ALA A 381 -27.81 0.20 18.84
CA ALA A 381 -27.37 0.52 20.18
C ALA A 381 -26.92 1.98 20.23
N THR A 382 -27.44 2.75 21.20
CA THR A 382 -27.22 4.19 21.32
C THR A 382 -26.87 4.57 22.76
N GLY A 383 -26.05 5.59 22.93
CA GLY A 383 -25.67 6.12 24.24
C GLY A 383 -24.56 7.18 24.15
N PRO A 384 -24.16 7.79 25.29
CA PRO A 384 -22.97 8.64 25.35
C PRO A 384 -21.70 7.87 24.97
N GLU A 385 -21.63 6.59 25.36
CA GLU A 385 -20.59 5.64 24.97
C GLU A 385 -21.25 4.30 24.62
N VAL A 386 -20.88 3.75 23.46
CA VAL A 386 -21.22 2.40 23.02
C VAL A 386 -19.92 1.65 22.83
N VAL A 387 -19.73 0.56 23.58
CA VAL A 387 -18.50 -0.24 23.56
C VAL A 387 -18.82 -1.63 23.03
N LEU A 388 -18.11 -2.04 21.99
CA LEU A 388 -18.17 -3.38 21.41
C LEU A 388 -16.81 -4.06 21.60
N THR A 389 -16.77 -5.20 22.27
CA THR A 389 -15.58 -6.03 22.41
C THR A 389 -15.81 -7.40 21.82
N SER A 390 -14.78 -7.96 21.17
CA SER A 390 -14.77 -9.34 20.68
C SER A 390 -13.42 -9.99 21.01
N ASP A 391 -13.46 -11.04 21.81
CA ASP A 391 -12.27 -11.83 22.17
C ASP A 391 -11.72 -12.59 20.95
N GLY A 392 -12.61 -13.07 20.08
CA GLY A 392 -12.24 -13.86 18.91
C GLY A 392 -11.47 -13.07 17.86
N GLU A 393 -11.85 -11.81 17.66
CA GLU A 393 -11.19 -10.91 16.70
C GLU A 393 -10.12 -10.03 17.35
N LYS A 394 -10.03 -10.03 18.69
CA LYS A 394 -9.26 -9.03 19.48
C LYS A 394 -9.62 -7.61 19.06
N LEU A 395 -10.92 -7.36 18.99
CA LEU A 395 -11.51 -6.10 18.58
C LEU A 395 -12.06 -5.38 19.80
N GLU A 396 -11.75 -4.11 19.94
CA GLU A 396 -12.42 -3.18 20.86
C GLU A 396 -12.82 -1.93 20.08
N ALA A 397 -14.11 -1.68 19.93
CA ALA A 397 -14.64 -0.53 19.23
C ALA A 397 -15.52 0.33 20.14
N ARG A 398 -15.38 1.65 20.05
CA ARG A 398 -16.08 2.64 20.85
C ARG A 398 -16.72 3.69 19.96
N GLY A 399 -17.95 4.08 20.27
CA GLY A 399 -18.72 5.09 19.54
C GLY A 399 -19.93 5.58 20.35
N ASN A 400 -20.96 6.08 19.67
CA ASN A 400 -22.20 6.56 20.29
C ASN A 400 -23.49 6.01 19.65
N ASP A 401 -23.43 5.60 18.38
CA ASP A 401 -24.54 4.98 17.65
C ASP A 401 -23.99 3.80 16.83
N PHE A 402 -24.36 2.61 17.23
CA PHE A 402 -24.08 1.36 16.54
C PHE A 402 -25.36 0.89 15.85
N LEU A 403 -25.26 0.55 14.56
CA LEU A 403 -26.37 0.06 13.76
C LEU A 403 -25.94 -1.17 12.94
N TYR A 404 -26.62 -2.29 13.14
CA TYR A 404 -26.48 -3.50 12.33
C TYR A 404 -27.75 -3.69 11.50
N GLU A 405 -27.58 -3.95 10.20
CA GLU A 405 -28.66 -4.21 9.25
C GLU A 405 -28.38 -5.52 8.50
N SER A 406 -29.19 -6.55 8.79
CA SER A 406 -29.04 -7.89 8.21
C SER A 406 -29.28 -7.90 6.69
N ILE A 407 -30.32 -7.18 6.22
CA ILE A 407 -30.69 -7.13 4.79
C ILE A 407 -29.55 -6.57 3.92
N LEU A 408 -28.86 -5.54 4.43
CA LEU A 408 -27.74 -4.92 3.73
C LEU A 408 -26.40 -5.60 4.02
N ALA A 409 -26.36 -6.53 4.98
CA ALA A 409 -25.15 -7.08 5.58
C ALA A 409 -24.17 -5.96 6.01
N ARG A 410 -24.72 -4.87 6.57
CA ARG A 410 -24.00 -3.65 6.90
C ARG A 410 -23.99 -3.40 8.40
N THR A 411 -22.81 -3.10 8.93
CA THR A 411 -22.61 -2.62 10.30
C THR A 411 -22.03 -1.21 10.25
N THR A 412 -22.68 -0.26 10.94
CA THR A 412 -22.28 1.14 11.02
C THR A 412 -22.01 1.50 12.47
N LEU A 413 -20.85 2.09 12.74
CA LEU A 413 -20.48 2.64 14.05
C LEU A 413 -20.15 4.12 13.89
N LYS A 414 -20.90 4.98 14.55
CA LYS A 414 -20.69 6.43 14.58
C LYS A 414 -20.11 6.86 15.92
N GLY A 415 -19.46 8.02 15.95
CA GLY A 415 -19.01 8.68 17.16
C GLY A 415 -19.12 10.20 17.06
N ALA A 416 -19.51 10.84 18.16
CA ALA A 416 -19.53 12.30 18.30
C ALA A 416 -18.77 12.67 19.59
N PRO A 417 -17.53 13.20 19.52
CA PRO A 417 -16.88 13.81 18.35
C PRO A 417 -16.20 12.85 17.36
N GLY A 418 -16.01 11.57 17.72
CA GLY A 418 -15.42 10.54 16.85
C GLY A 418 -15.57 9.14 17.43
N MET A 419 -15.31 8.12 16.62
CA MET A 419 -15.28 6.70 16.98
C MET A 419 -13.85 6.17 16.96
N SER A 420 -13.59 5.09 17.70
CA SER A 420 -12.31 4.40 17.70
C SER A 420 -12.49 2.90 17.62
N ALA A 421 -11.69 2.20 16.83
CA ALA A 421 -11.64 0.74 16.78
C ALA A 421 -10.20 0.26 16.89
N ASN A 422 -9.91 -0.55 17.89
CA ASN A 422 -8.63 -1.20 18.11
C ASN A 422 -8.74 -2.66 17.67
N LEU A 423 -7.96 -3.07 16.67
CA LEU A 423 -7.93 -4.44 16.15
C LEU A 423 -6.51 -5.01 16.25
N ASP A 424 -6.31 -5.99 17.15
CA ASP A 424 -5.01 -6.64 17.42
C ASP A 424 -3.86 -5.63 17.67
N GLY A 425 -4.18 -4.51 18.33
CA GLY A 425 -3.24 -3.43 18.66
C GLY A 425 -3.19 -2.28 17.67
N ASN A 426 -3.84 -2.37 16.50
CA ASN A 426 -3.91 -1.27 15.53
C ASN A 426 -5.12 -0.40 15.83
N LEU A 427 -4.90 0.89 16.10
CA LEU A 427 -5.95 1.82 16.47
C LEU A 427 -6.40 2.62 15.24
N LEU A 428 -7.68 2.50 14.88
CA LEU A 428 -8.37 3.31 13.88
C LEU A 428 -9.24 4.34 14.59
N ARG A 429 -9.20 5.58 14.14
CA ARG A 429 -10.09 6.67 14.57
C ARG A 429 -10.74 7.30 13.35
N ALA A 430 -12.04 7.55 13.43
CA ALA A 430 -12.83 8.18 12.36
C ALA A 430 -14.08 8.84 12.94
N ARG A 431 -14.95 9.46 12.12
CA ARG A 431 -16.28 9.90 12.59
C ARG A 431 -17.33 8.81 12.46
N GLU A 432 -17.25 8.03 11.40
CA GLU A 432 -18.18 6.96 11.08
C GLU A 432 -17.45 5.82 10.38
N LEU A 433 -17.71 4.59 10.80
CA LEU A 433 -17.16 3.37 10.20
C LEU A 433 -18.32 2.51 9.70
N GLN A 434 -18.32 2.21 8.41
CA GLN A 434 -19.29 1.32 7.76
C GLN A 434 -18.56 0.07 7.25
N VAL A 435 -19.06 -1.11 7.62
CA VAL A 435 -18.49 -2.40 7.25
C VAL A 435 -19.57 -3.23 6.56
N TRP A 436 -19.28 -3.71 5.36
CA TRP A 436 -20.12 -4.64 4.61
C TRP A 436 -19.49 -6.03 4.66
N GLN A 437 -20.29 -7.02 5.03
CA GLN A 437 -19.90 -8.42 5.05
C GLN A 437 -20.43 -9.11 3.80
N VAL A 438 -19.68 -10.11 3.31
CA VAL A 438 -20.12 -10.94 2.17
C VAL A 438 -21.45 -11.61 2.51
N ARG A 439 -22.46 -11.37 1.67
CA ARG A 439 -23.80 -11.97 1.85
C ARG A 439 -23.74 -13.49 1.72
N LYS A 440 -24.49 -14.21 2.56
CA LYS A 440 -24.57 -15.67 2.51
C LYS A 440 -25.05 -16.21 1.15
N ALA A 441 -25.90 -15.46 0.42
CA ALA A 441 -26.42 -15.86 -0.89
C ALA A 441 -25.39 -15.81 -2.02
N ASP A 442 -24.38 -14.94 -1.90
CA ASP A 442 -23.34 -14.72 -2.92
C ASP A 442 -22.03 -15.47 -2.60
N LYS A 443 -22.04 -16.28 -1.54
CA LYS A 443 -20.87 -16.98 -1.02
C LYS A 443 -20.49 -18.13 -1.96
N LYS A 444 -19.43 -17.97 -2.74
CA LYS A 444 -18.78 -19.11 -3.42
C LYS A 444 -18.17 -20.05 -2.36
N PRO A 445 -18.16 -21.37 -2.57
CA PRO A 445 -17.69 -22.35 -1.58
C PRO A 445 -16.21 -22.19 -1.18
N THR A 446 -15.44 -21.35 -1.87
CA THR A 446 -14.04 -21.02 -1.59
C THR A 446 -13.85 -19.76 -0.72
N ASP A 447 -14.88 -18.95 -0.50
CA ASP A 447 -14.76 -17.69 0.23
C ASP A 447 -15.01 -17.88 1.73
N SER A 448 -13.92 -17.80 2.51
CA SER A 448 -14.00 -17.62 3.96
C SER A 448 -14.78 -16.34 4.25
N GLY A 449 -15.83 -16.42 5.07
CA GLY A 449 -16.66 -15.26 5.43
C GLY A 449 -15.78 -14.11 5.90
N GLY A 450 -15.78 -13.01 5.14
CA GLY A 450 -14.87 -11.90 5.32
C GLY A 450 -15.56 -10.56 5.04
N ILE A 451 -14.87 -9.49 5.43
CA ILE A 451 -15.27 -8.12 5.11
C ILE A 451 -15.10 -7.92 3.60
N GLU A 452 -16.18 -7.56 2.91
CA GLU A 452 -16.15 -7.24 1.48
C GLU A 452 -15.66 -5.81 1.26
N ARG A 453 -16.20 -4.90 2.06
CA ARG A 453 -15.94 -3.47 1.96
C ARG A 453 -15.95 -2.83 3.34
N LEU A 454 -15.03 -1.90 3.58
CA LEU A 454 -14.98 -1.06 4.76
C LEU A 454 -14.80 0.38 4.32
N VAL A 455 -15.60 1.29 4.88
CA VAL A 455 -15.53 2.73 4.61
C VAL A 455 -15.51 3.48 5.93
N ALA A 456 -14.45 4.23 6.20
CA ALA A 456 -14.39 5.17 7.30
C ALA A 456 -14.56 6.60 6.75
N ILE A 457 -15.54 7.35 7.27
CA ILE A 457 -15.94 8.68 6.79
C ILE A 457 -15.49 9.76 7.78
N GLY A 458 -15.07 10.89 7.23
CA GLY A 458 -14.56 12.04 7.97
C GLY A 458 -13.07 11.94 8.27
N PRO A 459 -12.50 12.97 8.91
CA PRO A 459 -11.10 12.99 9.27
C PRO A 459 -10.79 11.87 10.26
N GLY A 460 -9.70 11.16 9.99
CA GLY A 460 -9.32 9.99 10.76
C GLY A 460 -7.85 9.63 10.65
N ASP A 461 -7.43 8.76 11.55
CA ASP A 461 -6.06 8.27 11.64
C ASP A 461 -6.03 6.77 11.97
N ILE A 462 -5.05 6.06 11.41
CA ILE A 462 -4.69 4.70 11.78
C ILE A 462 -3.28 4.73 12.36
N VAL A 463 -3.15 4.23 13.58
CA VAL A 463 -1.87 4.00 14.25
C VAL A 463 -1.55 2.52 14.17
N LEU A 464 -0.53 2.17 13.39
CA LEU A 464 -0.02 0.81 13.26
C LEU A 464 1.03 0.56 14.33
N HIS A 465 0.69 -0.28 15.31
CA HIS A 465 1.61 -0.70 16.36
C HIS A 465 2.34 -1.97 15.95
N GLU A 466 3.67 -1.93 15.88
CA GLU A 466 4.46 -3.15 15.74
C GLU A 466 4.54 -3.88 17.09
N LYS A 467 4.39 -5.22 17.05
CA LYS A 467 4.47 -6.10 18.25
C LYS A 467 5.89 -6.18 18.87
N VAL A 468 6.87 -5.49 18.30
CA VAL A 468 8.25 -5.46 18.81
C VAL A 468 8.38 -4.29 19.81
N PRO A 469 8.70 -4.56 21.09
CA PRO A 469 8.82 -3.51 22.10
C PRO A 469 9.96 -2.54 21.75
N GLY A 470 9.66 -1.23 21.75
CA GLY A 470 10.63 -0.15 21.54
C GLY A 470 10.62 0.52 20.15
N LYS A 471 9.80 0.06 19.20
CA LYS A 471 9.65 0.72 17.90
C LYS A 471 8.53 1.77 17.91
N LYS A 472 8.78 2.90 17.26
CA LYS A 472 7.78 3.96 17.10
C LYS A 472 6.70 3.53 16.09
N PRO A 473 5.43 3.87 16.30
CA PRO A 473 4.36 3.44 15.42
C PRO A 473 4.35 4.21 14.10
N ALA A 474 3.92 3.55 13.03
CA ALA A 474 3.61 4.23 11.77
C ALA A 474 2.18 4.78 11.82
N THR A 475 1.96 5.97 11.28
CA THR A 475 0.64 6.63 11.28
C THR A 475 0.18 6.93 9.86
N ALA A 476 -1.04 6.53 9.51
CA ALA A 476 -1.73 6.92 8.29
C ALA A 476 -2.90 7.87 8.64
N ARG A 477 -3.10 8.95 7.88
CA ARG A 477 -4.15 9.95 8.10
C ARG A 477 -4.89 10.28 6.82
N TRP A 478 -6.15 10.69 6.95
CA TRP A 478 -7.01 11.17 5.86
C TRP A 478 -8.00 12.21 6.39
N ASN A 479 -8.51 13.10 5.52
CA ASN A 479 -9.53 14.09 5.91
C ASN A 479 -10.95 13.79 5.39
N ASP A 480 -11.10 13.13 4.23
CA ASP A 480 -12.42 12.85 3.64
C ASP A 480 -12.91 11.44 3.96
N ARG A 481 -12.26 10.40 3.42
CA ARG A 481 -12.61 9.00 3.72
C ARG A 481 -11.45 8.03 3.52
N LEU A 482 -11.56 6.88 4.17
CA LEU A 482 -10.77 5.67 3.93
C LEU A 482 -11.70 4.59 3.38
N ILE A 483 -11.33 3.94 2.28
CA ILE A 483 -12.05 2.81 1.69
C ILE A 483 -11.10 1.61 1.62
N SER A 484 -11.50 0.47 2.18
CA SER A 484 -10.84 -0.82 1.99
C SER A 484 -11.79 -1.75 1.27
N GLU A 485 -11.37 -2.30 0.13
CA GLU A 485 -12.20 -3.17 -0.71
C GLU A 485 -11.34 -4.21 -1.43
N ARG A 486 -11.96 -5.32 -1.85
CA ARG A 486 -11.27 -6.35 -2.64
C ARG A 486 -11.14 -5.90 -4.10
N ASP A 487 -9.92 -5.88 -4.61
CA ASP A 487 -9.56 -5.58 -6.00
C ASP A 487 -8.87 -6.82 -6.61
N GLY A 488 -9.69 -7.78 -7.08
CA GLY A 488 -9.22 -9.06 -7.59
C GLY A 488 -8.54 -9.92 -6.51
N LYS A 489 -7.22 -10.13 -6.64
CA LYS A 489 -6.39 -10.88 -5.68
C LYS A 489 -5.82 -10.01 -4.56
N PHE A 490 -6.10 -8.71 -4.57
CA PHE A 490 -5.54 -7.74 -3.63
C PHE A 490 -6.63 -7.12 -2.76
N ASP A 491 -6.25 -6.74 -1.54
CA ASP A 491 -6.99 -5.80 -0.70
C ASP A 491 -6.47 -4.40 -1.01
N ARG A 492 -7.33 -3.53 -1.52
CA ARG A 492 -7.00 -2.14 -1.88
C ARG A 492 -7.50 -1.19 -0.79
N LEU A 493 -6.59 -0.43 -0.18
CA LEU A 493 -6.93 0.69 0.70
C LEU A 493 -6.76 2.00 -0.07
N THR A 494 -7.76 2.87 0.01
CA THR A 494 -7.77 4.19 -0.62
C THR A 494 -8.06 5.24 0.45
N LEU A 495 -7.12 6.16 0.66
CA LEU A 495 -7.23 7.29 1.58
C LEU A 495 -7.41 8.57 0.76
N THR A 496 -8.39 9.42 1.09
CA THR A 496 -8.67 10.67 0.35
C THR A 496 -8.74 11.90 1.25
N GLY A 497 -8.49 13.07 0.65
CA GLY A 497 -8.51 14.36 1.32
C GLY A 497 -7.22 14.60 2.08
N ASP A 498 -6.13 14.85 1.34
CA ASP A 498 -4.79 15.10 1.89
C ASP A 498 -4.30 13.96 2.78
N ALA A 499 -4.27 12.77 2.19
CA ALA A 499 -3.80 11.57 2.85
C ALA A 499 -2.30 11.63 3.10
N ALA A 500 -1.90 11.22 4.30
CA ALA A 500 -0.51 11.24 4.74
C ALA A 500 -0.15 9.93 5.43
N PHE A 501 1.03 9.40 5.14
CA PHE A 501 1.64 8.29 5.83
C PHE A 501 2.98 8.74 6.41
N ARG A 502 3.22 8.43 7.68
CA ARG A 502 4.46 8.77 8.38
C ARG A 502 4.97 7.57 9.16
N ASP A 503 6.20 7.19 8.87
CA ASP A 503 6.97 6.21 9.64
C ASP A 503 8.11 6.94 10.37
N GLU A 504 7.93 7.13 11.68
CA GLU A 504 8.94 7.79 12.51
C GLU A 504 10.21 6.96 12.71
N GLN A 505 10.16 5.64 12.50
CA GLN A 505 11.33 4.78 12.66
C GLN A 505 12.26 4.89 11.45
N GLY A 506 11.69 4.84 10.24
CA GLY A 506 12.41 5.01 8.99
C GLY A 506 12.79 6.46 8.67
N ASP A 507 12.23 7.43 9.41
CA ASP A 507 12.23 8.85 9.03
C ASP A 507 11.67 9.04 7.60
N GLN A 508 10.52 8.40 7.36
CA GLN A 508 9.85 8.36 6.06
C GLN A 508 8.49 9.02 6.15
N SER A 509 8.15 9.80 5.13
CA SER A 509 6.81 10.37 4.98
C SER A 509 6.37 10.34 3.52
N LEU A 510 5.08 10.14 3.31
CA LEU A 510 4.44 10.18 2.00
C LEU A 510 3.11 10.91 2.15
N GLU A 511 2.92 11.97 1.37
CA GLU A 511 1.74 12.83 1.40
C GLU A 511 1.19 12.97 -0.03
N GLY A 512 -0.12 13.10 -0.15
CA GLY A 512 -0.81 13.38 -1.41
C GLY A 512 -2.32 13.53 -1.22
N GLN A 513 -3.03 14.05 -2.22
CA GLN A 513 -4.50 14.20 -2.15
C GLN A 513 -5.22 12.86 -2.04
N THR A 514 -4.67 11.82 -2.67
CA THR A 514 -5.17 10.44 -2.58
C THR A 514 -4.01 9.45 -2.52
N LEU A 515 -4.03 8.55 -1.54
CA LEU A 515 -3.09 7.44 -1.43
C LEU A 515 -3.83 6.12 -1.63
N LYS A 516 -3.36 5.26 -2.54
CA LYS A 516 -3.87 3.92 -2.76
C LYS A 516 -2.78 2.89 -2.49
N VAL A 517 -3.13 1.87 -1.72
CA VAL A 517 -2.24 0.79 -1.30
C VAL A 517 -2.87 -0.53 -1.68
N TRP A 518 -2.14 -1.38 -2.40
CA TRP A 518 -2.56 -2.75 -2.68
C TRP A 518 -1.72 -3.72 -1.86
N MET A 519 -2.39 -4.62 -1.14
CA MET A 519 -1.78 -5.71 -0.39
C MET A 519 -2.38 -7.03 -0.87
N PRO A 520 -1.63 -8.15 -0.88
CA PRO A 520 -2.19 -9.45 -1.21
C PRO A 520 -3.32 -9.81 -0.24
N ALA A 521 -4.38 -10.40 -0.79
CA ALA A 521 -5.51 -10.92 -0.03
C ALA A 521 -5.04 -11.89 1.06
N ARG A 522 -5.61 -11.77 2.27
CA ARG A 522 -5.35 -12.73 3.36
C ARG A 522 -5.88 -14.11 2.95
N GLU A 523 -4.98 -15.06 2.69
CA GLU A 523 -5.37 -16.47 2.64
C GLU A 523 -5.75 -16.94 4.05
N PRO A 524 -6.85 -17.70 4.21
CA PRO A 524 -7.19 -18.28 5.50
C PRO A 524 -6.05 -19.21 5.94
N ALA A 525 -5.54 -19.01 7.15
CA ALA A 525 -4.46 -19.81 7.71
C ALA A 525 -4.84 -21.30 7.63
N ARG A 526 -4.08 -22.07 6.84
CA ARG A 526 -4.23 -23.52 6.78
C ARG A 526 -3.89 -24.08 8.17
N PRO A 527 -4.77 -24.84 8.83
CA PRO A 527 -4.44 -25.40 10.14
C PRO A 527 -3.27 -26.37 9.98
N ALA A 528 -2.18 -26.09 10.70
CA ALA A 528 -1.05 -26.99 10.81
C ALA A 528 -1.53 -28.27 11.51
N THR A 529 -1.66 -29.37 10.78
CA THR A 529 -1.79 -30.70 11.36
C THR A 529 -0.52 -31.02 12.15
N ALA A 530 -0.69 -31.16 13.46
CA ALA A 530 0.36 -31.59 14.36
C ALA A 530 0.71 -33.06 14.07
N THR A 531 1.95 -33.30 13.65
CA THR A 531 2.64 -34.56 13.89
C THR A 531 3.99 -34.22 14.51
N ALA A 532 4.19 -34.72 15.73
CA ALA A 532 5.35 -34.44 16.56
C ALA A 532 6.64 -35.03 15.95
N ALA A 533 7.70 -34.22 15.82
CA ALA A 533 9.09 -34.66 15.90
C ALA A 533 10.07 -33.48 16.08
N LYS A 534 10.66 -33.41 17.29
CA LYS A 534 11.92 -32.78 17.77
C LYS A 534 12.20 -31.26 17.56
N PRO A 535 12.78 -30.59 18.59
CA PRO A 535 13.03 -29.15 18.59
C PRO A 535 14.32 -28.81 17.83
N GLY A 536 14.18 -28.21 16.65
CA GLY A 536 15.20 -27.35 16.04
C GLY A 536 14.83 -25.88 16.31
N PRO A 537 15.78 -24.92 16.26
CA PRO A 537 15.54 -23.54 16.67
C PRO A 537 14.45 -22.93 15.78
N THR A 538 13.26 -22.77 16.38
CA THR A 538 12.09 -22.18 15.78
C THR A 538 12.33 -20.70 15.56
N THR A 539 12.66 -20.33 14.33
CA THR A 539 12.31 -19.01 13.80
C THR A 539 10.79 -18.97 13.68
N SER A 540 10.13 -18.45 14.72
CA SER A 540 8.73 -18.04 14.64
C SER A 540 8.54 -17.19 13.37
N PRO A 541 7.54 -17.45 12.53
CA PRO A 541 7.22 -16.53 11.45
C PRO A 541 6.75 -15.24 12.13
N VAL A 542 7.62 -14.23 12.11
CA VAL A 542 7.30 -12.86 12.47
C VAL A 542 6.01 -12.54 11.73
N SER A 543 4.95 -12.22 12.49
CA SER A 543 3.71 -11.65 11.95
C SER A 543 4.06 -10.27 11.41
N GLY A 544 4.74 -10.25 10.27
CA GLY A 544 5.24 -9.08 9.59
C GLY A 544 4.08 -8.38 8.91
N ILE A 545 4.14 -7.04 8.94
CA ILE A 545 3.40 -6.13 8.07
C ILE A 545 3.11 -6.83 6.72
N ARG A 546 1.83 -6.88 6.34
CA ARG A 546 1.42 -7.44 5.04
C ARG A 546 2.30 -6.84 3.95
N ARG A 547 2.91 -7.69 3.13
CA ARG A 547 3.82 -7.24 2.07
C ARG A 547 3.06 -6.33 1.10
N LEU A 548 3.46 -5.06 0.96
CA LEU A 548 2.88 -4.17 -0.05
C LEU A 548 3.20 -4.70 -1.45
N ASP A 549 2.23 -4.68 -2.37
CA ASP A 549 2.47 -5.03 -3.77
C ASP A 549 2.59 -3.77 -4.64
N ARG A 550 1.72 -2.79 -4.38
CA ARG A 550 1.68 -1.53 -5.12
C ARG A 550 1.30 -0.37 -4.22
N LEU A 551 1.87 0.80 -4.51
CA LEU A 551 1.57 2.06 -3.87
C LEU A 551 1.36 3.13 -4.95
N GLU A 552 0.26 3.86 -4.90
CA GLU A 552 -0.03 4.99 -5.78
C GLU A 552 -0.37 6.22 -4.93
N ALA A 553 0.33 7.34 -5.15
CA ALA A 553 0.00 8.64 -4.60
C ALA A 553 -0.40 9.58 -5.74
N LEU A 554 -1.47 10.36 -5.54
CA LEU A 554 -2.04 11.27 -6.54
C LEU A 554 -2.28 12.65 -5.92
N GLY A 555 -1.93 13.69 -6.69
CA GLY A 555 -2.15 15.10 -6.38
C GLY A 555 -1.21 15.64 -5.31
N ALA A 556 -0.42 16.66 -5.65
CA ALA A 556 0.51 17.35 -4.74
C ALA A 556 1.36 16.39 -3.89
N VAL A 557 1.93 15.37 -4.55
CA VAL A 557 2.66 14.30 -3.89
C VAL A 557 3.98 14.84 -3.34
N LYS A 558 4.22 14.54 -2.06
CA LYS A 558 5.50 14.77 -1.38
C LYS A 558 5.96 13.49 -0.72
N ALA A 559 7.19 13.09 -0.93
CA ALA A 559 7.74 11.91 -0.29
C ALA A 559 9.13 12.22 0.24
N LYS A 560 9.37 12.00 1.54
CA LYS A 560 10.65 12.29 2.17
C LYS A 560 11.19 11.04 2.85
N SER A 561 12.48 10.81 2.67
CA SER A 561 13.26 9.76 3.31
C SER A 561 14.70 10.22 3.50
N ARG A 562 15.55 9.40 4.14
CA ARG A 562 16.98 9.73 4.34
C ARG A 562 17.78 9.85 3.03
N GLU A 563 17.34 9.18 1.97
CA GLU A 563 18.08 9.08 0.70
C GLU A 563 17.39 9.81 -0.45
N LEU A 564 16.11 10.17 -0.30
CA LEU A 564 15.28 10.71 -1.37
C LEU A 564 14.27 11.72 -0.82
N ASP A 565 14.20 12.88 -1.46
CA ASP A 565 13.16 13.90 -1.30
C ASP A 565 12.44 14.06 -2.64
N ILE A 566 11.13 13.90 -2.65
CA ILE A 566 10.26 14.09 -3.81
C ILE A 566 9.33 15.24 -3.50
N HIS A 567 9.33 16.25 -4.36
CA HIS A 567 8.40 17.37 -4.29
C HIS A 567 7.81 17.70 -5.67
N ASP A 568 6.67 18.42 -5.65
CA ASP A 568 5.97 18.89 -6.85
C ASP A 568 5.56 17.81 -7.85
N ALA A 569 5.31 16.58 -7.38
CA ALA A 569 4.83 15.49 -8.22
C ALA A 569 3.29 15.41 -8.26
N ALA A 570 2.71 15.19 -9.43
CA ALA A 570 1.27 14.98 -9.58
C ALA A 570 0.89 13.52 -9.35
N ARG A 571 1.78 12.57 -9.65
CA ARG A 571 1.57 11.14 -9.46
C ARG A 571 2.87 10.42 -9.14
N LEU A 572 2.85 9.59 -8.10
CA LEU A 572 3.91 8.64 -7.76
C LEU A 572 3.33 7.23 -7.74
N MET A 573 3.96 6.31 -8.46
CA MET A 573 3.56 4.90 -8.50
C MET A 573 4.77 4.03 -8.21
N ILE A 574 4.64 3.14 -7.23
CA ILE A 574 5.69 2.20 -6.83
C ILE A 574 5.14 0.77 -6.93
N TRP A 575 5.87 -0.08 -7.63
CA TRP A 575 5.61 -1.52 -7.70
C TRP A 575 6.68 -2.28 -6.93
N PHE A 576 6.27 -3.20 -6.07
CA PHE A 576 7.16 -4.09 -5.33
C PHE A 576 7.16 -5.47 -5.99
N LYS A 577 8.32 -5.96 -6.40
CA LYS A 577 8.50 -7.32 -6.91
C LYS A 577 9.43 -8.09 -5.98
N ASP A 578 9.09 -9.33 -5.67
CA ASP A 578 9.99 -10.22 -4.94
C ASP A 578 11.03 -10.78 -5.91
N ALA A 579 12.32 -10.66 -5.57
CA ALA A 579 13.37 -11.25 -6.38
C ALA A 579 13.25 -12.79 -6.35
N PRO A 580 13.36 -13.48 -7.51
CA PRO A 580 13.38 -14.93 -7.52
C PRO A 580 14.55 -15.45 -6.66
N PRO A 581 14.38 -16.55 -5.91
CA PRO A 581 15.45 -17.09 -5.07
C PRO A 581 16.69 -17.35 -5.95
N PRO A 582 17.91 -17.04 -5.46
CA PRO A 582 19.12 -17.19 -6.25
C PRO A 582 19.25 -18.65 -6.69
N VAL A 583 19.12 -18.90 -7.99
CA VAL A 583 19.35 -20.21 -8.59
C VAL A 583 20.85 -20.47 -8.50
N LYS A 584 21.26 -21.33 -7.55
CA LYS A 584 22.62 -21.87 -7.53
C LYS A 584 22.90 -22.51 -8.90
N PRO A 585 24.00 -22.18 -9.60
CA PRO A 585 24.35 -22.88 -10.82
C PRO A 585 24.45 -24.38 -10.53
N ALA A 586 23.67 -25.18 -11.25
CA ALA A 586 23.76 -26.63 -11.16
C ALA A 586 25.18 -27.05 -11.56
N ALA A 587 25.89 -27.66 -10.61
CA ALA A 587 27.16 -28.31 -10.89
C ALA A 587 26.91 -29.43 -11.91
N ILE A 588 27.59 -29.34 -13.03
CA ILE A 588 27.65 -30.40 -14.04
C ILE A 588 28.37 -31.58 -13.38
N SER A 589 27.66 -32.67 -13.10
CA SER A 589 28.27 -33.95 -12.74
C SER A 589 28.90 -34.57 -13.97
N ALA A 590 30.22 -34.47 -14.10
CA ALA A 590 31.01 -35.37 -14.91
C ALA A 590 31.60 -36.45 -13.99
N ASN A 591 31.15 -37.68 -14.18
CA ASN A 591 31.65 -38.87 -13.49
C ASN A 591 32.62 -39.59 -14.44
N THR A 592 33.93 -39.57 -14.16
CA THR A 592 34.87 -40.64 -14.57
C THR A 592 36.20 -40.53 -13.80
N THR A 593 36.38 -41.50 -12.90
CA THR A 593 37.58 -42.30 -12.57
C THR A 593 39.00 -41.72 -12.60
N SER A 594 39.70 -42.03 -11.51
CA SER A 594 41.09 -41.74 -11.12
C SER A 594 42.22 -42.31 -11.99
N THR A 595 43.37 -41.60 -12.01
CA THR A 595 44.72 -42.18 -11.87
C THR A 595 45.72 -41.13 -11.35
N LYS A 596 46.60 -41.54 -10.44
CA LYS A 596 47.65 -40.75 -9.76
C LYS A 596 48.98 -40.79 -10.54
N SER A 597 49.74 -39.70 -10.54
CA SER A 597 51.22 -39.68 -10.39
C SER A 597 51.75 -38.23 -10.27
N GLY A 598 52.40 -37.87 -9.16
CA GLY A 598 53.30 -36.70 -9.05
C GLY A 598 54.75 -37.06 -9.47
N PRO A 599 55.81 -36.24 -9.22
CA PRO A 599 55.88 -35.25 -8.12
C PRO A 599 56.81 -33.98 -8.29
N VAL A 600 56.82 -33.13 -7.23
CA VAL A 600 57.90 -32.24 -6.67
C VAL A 600 58.36 -31.00 -7.49
N ALA A 601 58.64 -29.79 -6.97
CA ALA A 601 58.39 -28.95 -5.76
C ALA A 601 58.98 -27.53 -6.11
N VAL A 602 58.70 -26.37 -5.47
CA VAL A 602 59.02 -25.96 -4.10
C VAL A 602 58.33 -24.60 -3.76
N GLN A 603 57.69 -24.59 -2.59
CA GLN A 603 57.44 -23.56 -1.55
C GLN A 603 57.53 -22.04 -1.84
N LEU A 604 56.52 -21.31 -1.34
CA LEU A 604 56.66 -20.40 -0.19
C LEU A 604 55.31 -20.11 0.49
N ILE A 605 55.35 -20.11 1.82
CA ILE A 605 54.26 -19.86 2.79
C ILE A 605 54.17 -18.32 3.04
N PRO A 606 53.19 -17.79 3.80
CA PRO A 606 51.96 -17.11 3.38
C PRO A 606 52.03 -15.56 3.54
N PRO A 607 50.93 -14.83 3.25
CA PRO A 607 50.50 -13.85 4.25
C PRO A 607 49.02 -13.95 4.62
N GLN A 608 48.79 -13.48 5.86
CA GLN A 608 47.57 -13.32 6.64
C GLN A 608 46.31 -12.80 5.91
N PRO A 609 45.13 -13.01 6.53
CA PRO A 609 43.83 -12.79 5.93
C PRO A 609 43.52 -11.31 5.76
N ALA A 610 43.17 -10.91 4.54
CA ALA A 610 42.57 -9.62 4.28
C ALA A 610 41.19 -9.58 4.96
N ALA A 611 41.04 -8.60 5.84
CA ALA A 611 39.84 -8.28 6.57
C ALA A 611 38.60 -8.16 5.67
N THR A 612 37.51 -8.68 6.21
CA THR A 612 36.11 -8.46 5.84
C THR A 612 35.87 -7.00 5.47
N ARG A 613 35.62 -6.71 4.19
CA ARG A 613 35.06 -5.42 3.77
C ARG A 613 33.56 -5.43 4.08
N PRO A 614 33.02 -4.49 4.87
CA PRO A 614 31.58 -4.35 5.03
C PRO A 614 30.96 -3.91 3.71
N ALA A 615 29.80 -4.51 3.39
CA ALA A 615 28.97 -4.15 2.25
C ALA A 615 28.52 -2.68 2.38
N SER A 616 28.93 -1.84 1.44
CA SER A 616 28.38 -0.50 1.27
C SER A 616 26.91 -0.62 0.88
N GLN A 617 26.03 0.05 1.63
CA GLN A 617 24.63 0.25 1.28
C GLN A 617 24.57 1.02 -0.04
N LEU A 618 23.83 0.50 -1.02
CA LEU A 618 23.75 1.03 -2.38
C LEU A 618 22.72 2.16 -2.45
N ASN A 619 23.18 3.35 -2.86
CA ASN A 619 22.34 4.45 -3.35
C ASN A 619 21.22 3.90 -4.28
N PRO A 620 19.93 4.26 -4.08
CA PRO A 620 18.81 3.71 -4.85
C PRO A 620 18.94 3.95 -6.36
N LEU A 621 19.61 5.03 -6.77
CA LEU A 621 19.81 5.41 -8.17
C LEU A 621 21.18 4.98 -8.74
N GLY A 622 22.05 4.38 -7.92
CA GLY A 622 23.48 4.15 -8.18
C GLY A 622 24.19 5.30 -8.89
N LEU A 623 23.78 6.51 -8.58
CA LEU A 623 24.54 7.73 -8.81
C LEU A 623 25.76 7.70 -7.87
N PRO A 624 26.91 8.29 -8.29
CA PRO A 624 28.17 8.23 -7.56
C PRO A 624 27.99 8.47 -6.06
N ASP A 625 28.19 7.42 -5.27
CA ASP A 625 28.21 7.48 -3.83
C ASP A 625 29.63 7.86 -3.40
N ASN A 626 29.84 9.14 -3.10
CA ASN A 626 31.15 9.67 -2.71
C ASN A 626 31.37 9.57 -1.18
N SER A 627 30.84 8.53 -0.54
CA SER A 627 30.86 8.33 0.92
C SER A 627 32.11 7.58 1.40
N GLY A 628 33.25 8.27 1.31
CA GLY A 628 34.38 8.00 2.17
C GLY A 628 34.28 8.86 3.44
N GLY A 629 33.72 8.30 4.52
CA GLY A 629 33.73 8.90 5.86
C GLY A 629 32.38 9.49 6.29
N LYS A 630 32.06 9.31 7.58
CA LYS A 630 30.90 9.87 8.31
C LYS A 630 30.61 11.31 7.87
N GLU A 631 29.48 11.56 7.20
CA GLU A 631 28.88 12.90 7.12
C GLU A 631 27.44 12.85 6.60
N GLU A 632 26.66 13.86 6.98
CA GLU A 632 25.20 14.04 6.84
C GLU A 632 24.56 13.41 5.59
N SER A 633 23.40 12.77 5.77
CA SER A 633 22.60 12.23 4.65
C SER A 633 22.30 13.33 3.65
N ARG A 634 22.77 13.18 2.41
CA ARG A 634 22.51 14.09 1.28
C ARG A 634 21.45 13.44 0.39
N PRO A 635 20.16 13.65 0.68
CA PRO A 635 19.10 13.04 -0.10
C PRO A 635 19.16 13.55 -1.54
N ILE A 636 18.75 12.68 -2.46
CA ILE A 636 18.52 13.04 -3.85
C ILE A 636 17.19 13.78 -3.90
N ASP A 637 17.21 14.99 -4.44
CA ASP A 637 16.04 15.83 -4.61
C ASP A 637 15.46 15.60 -6.02
N LEU A 638 14.21 15.14 -6.10
CA LEU A 638 13.56 14.70 -7.33
C LEU A 638 12.22 15.41 -7.53
N SER A 639 12.12 16.15 -8.64
CA SER A 639 10.88 16.77 -9.09
C SER A 639 10.51 16.30 -10.49
N SER A 640 9.24 15.94 -10.69
CA SER A 640 8.69 15.46 -11.96
C SER A 640 7.17 15.38 -11.87
N ARG A 641 6.44 15.62 -12.97
CA ARG A 641 4.97 15.48 -12.99
C ARG A 641 4.52 14.06 -12.64
N THR A 642 5.14 13.05 -13.24
CA THR A 642 4.84 11.63 -12.99
C THR A 642 6.11 10.87 -12.64
N ILE A 643 6.06 10.01 -11.63
CA ILE A 643 7.17 9.17 -11.18
C ILE A 643 6.68 7.73 -11.05
N GLU A 644 7.35 6.80 -11.73
CA GLU A 644 7.05 5.38 -11.78
C GLU A 644 8.29 4.58 -11.39
N ALA A 645 8.24 3.85 -10.27
CA ALA A 645 9.38 3.12 -9.71
C ALA A 645 9.07 1.65 -9.51
N TRP A 646 9.98 0.78 -9.94
CA TRP A 646 9.91 -0.67 -9.71
C TRP A 646 11.02 -1.06 -8.73
N VAL A 647 10.62 -1.64 -7.60
CA VAL A 647 11.51 -2.02 -6.50
C VAL A 647 11.55 -3.53 -6.37
N LEU A 648 12.75 -4.11 -6.46
CA LEU A 648 13.02 -5.51 -6.18
C LEU A 648 13.33 -5.69 -4.70
N ARG A 649 12.57 -6.56 -4.03
CA ARG A 649 12.77 -6.92 -2.62
C ARG A 649 13.59 -8.20 -2.54
N SER A 650 14.64 -8.19 -1.74
CA SER A 650 15.49 -9.35 -1.45
C SER A 650 15.78 -9.46 0.05
N ASP A 651 16.26 -10.62 0.49
CA ASP A 651 16.64 -10.86 1.89
C ASP A 651 17.77 -9.91 2.37
N VAL A 652 18.51 -9.30 1.44
CA VAL A 652 19.65 -8.41 1.67
C VAL A 652 19.23 -6.93 1.62
N GLY A 653 17.98 -6.63 1.25
CA GLY A 653 17.44 -5.27 1.14
C GLY A 653 16.59 -5.06 -0.11
N ASN A 654 15.97 -3.87 -0.18
CA ASN A 654 15.23 -3.41 -1.34
C ASN A 654 16.18 -2.72 -2.33
N ARG A 655 16.06 -3.01 -3.62
CA ARG A 655 16.85 -2.37 -4.69
C ARG A 655 15.93 -1.80 -5.75
N LEU A 656 16.26 -0.62 -6.29
CA LEU A 656 15.57 -0.08 -7.46
C LEU A 656 15.93 -0.90 -8.71
N ASP A 657 14.91 -1.40 -9.40
CA ASP A 657 15.04 -2.12 -10.67
C ASP A 657 14.89 -1.16 -11.86
N ARG A 658 13.88 -0.28 -11.78
CA ARG A 658 13.59 0.69 -12.82
C ARG A 658 12.99 1.95 -12.22
N LEU A 659 13.29 3.10 -12.80
CA LEU A 659 12.64 4.37 -12.53
C LEU A 659 12.33 5.06 -13.85
N ARG A 660 11.11 5.59 -13.96
CA ARG A 660 10.66 6.41 -15.07
C ARG A 660 10.06 7.70 -14.51
N CYS A 661 10.58 8.84 -14.93
CA CYS A 661 10.03 10.15 -14.61
C CYS A 661 9.64 10.86 -15.90
N GLU A 662 8.51 11.55 -15.89
CA GLU A 662 7.97 12.27 -17.05
C GLU A 662 7.36 13.62 -16.64
N GLY A 663 7.64 14.65 -17.42
CA GLY A 663 7.15 16.01 -17.26
C GLY A 663 8.08 16.85 -16.39
N SER A 664 8.89 17.71 -17.02
CA SER A 664 9.78 18.67 -16.35
C SER A 664 10.63 18.04 -15.23
N VAL A 665 11.40 17.00 -15.58
CA VAL A 665 12.22 16.25 -14.65
C VAL A 665 13.41 17.07 -14.19
N ILE A 666 13.59 17.18 -12.88
CA ILE A 666 14.75 17.78 -12.22
C ILE A 666 15.24 16.81 -11.15
N VAL A 667 16.52 16.44 -11.21
CA VAL A 667 17.19 15.63 -10.18
C VAL A 667 18.42 16.38 -9.69
N LEU A 668 18.47 16.70 -8.41
CA LEU A 668 19.56 17.42 -7.79
C LEU A 668 20.14 16.59 -6.64
N GLN A 669 21.47 16.52 -6.57
CA GLN A 669 22.16 15.97 -5.41
C GLN A 669 23.33 16.88 -5.06
N ALA A 670 23.37 17.33 -3.80
CA ALA A 670 24.42 18.19 -3.30
C ALA A 670 25.81 17.52 -3.42
N PRO A 671 26.87 18.29 -3.72
CA PRO A 671 28.22 17.75 -3.94
C PRO A 671 28.77 17.03 -2.70
N GLY A 672 29.58 15.99 -2.94
CA GLY A 672 30.22 15.13 -1.93
C GLY A 672 31.33 15.84 -1.13
N LYS A 673 32.08 16.72 -1.79
CA LYS A 673 33.23 17.44 -1.21
C LYS A 673 33.26 18.90 -1.67
N PRO A 674 33.91 19.81 -0.92
CA PRO A 674 34.19 21.16 -1.39
C PRO A 674 35.01 21.10 -2.70
N GLY A 675 34.45 21.62 -3.79
CA GLY A 675 35.06 21.59 -5.13
C GLY A 675 34.45 20.60 -6.13
N GLU A 676 33.51 19.77 -5.69
CA GLU A 676 32.65 18.96 -6.59
C GLU A 676 31.36 19.72 -6.93
N LYS A 677 30.73 19.40 -8.07
CA LYS A 677 29.48 20.05 -8.52
C LYS A 677 28.22 19.20 -8.30
N GLY A 678 28.36 17.97 -7.81
CA GLY A 678 27.23 17.08 -7.50
C GLY A 678 26.54 16.51 -8.75
N VAL A 679 25.28 16.11 -8.61
CA VAL A 679 24.44 15.62 -9.72
C VAL A 679 23.38 16.67 -10.02
N ASP A 680 23.26 17.05 -11.30
CA ASP A 680 22.19 17.94 -11.80
C ASP A 680 21.69 17.38 -13.13
N ILE A 681 20.47 16.82 -13.13
CA ILE A 681 19.81 16.26 -14.31
C ILE A 681 18.55 17.06 -14.58
N ARG A 682 18.41 17.57 -15.80
CA ARG A 682 17.21 18.26 -16.27
C ARG A 682 16.76 17.68 -17.61
N GLY A 683 15.47 17.45 -17.78
CA GLY A 683 14.90 16.96 -19.04
C GLY A 683 13.37 16.87 -18.99
N GLU A 684 12.75 16.36 -20.05
CA GLU A 684 11.31 16.08 -20.06
C GLU A 684 11.01 14.64 -19.61
N THR A 685 11.90 13.70 -19.90
CA THR A 685 11.79 12.32 -19.45
C THR A 685 13.12 11.77 -18.96
N LEU A 686 13.06 10.93 -17.93
CA LEU A 686 14.19 10.23 -17.33
C LEU A 686 13.85 8.75 -17.20
N ASN A 687 14.62 7.89 -17.84
CA ASN A 687 14.54 6.45 -17.69
C ASN A 687 15.82 5.93 -17.07
N LEU A 688 15.70 5.21 -15.95
CA LEU A 688 16.80 4.56 -15.28
C LEU A 688 16.48 3.08 -15.11
N THR A 689 17.41 2.21 -15.51
CA THR A 689 17.33 0.76 -15.29
C THR A 689 18.53 0.33 -14.45
N GLY A 690 18.27 -0.28 -13.30
CA GLY A 690 19.29 -0.77 -12.39
C GLY A 690 19.79 -2.16 -12.76
N SER A 691 21.10 -2.30 -12.97
CA SER A 691 21.78 -3.59 -13.10
C SER A 691 22.73 -3.82 -11.92
N VAL A 692 23.15 -5.07 -11.72
CA VAL A 692 24.18 -5.44 -10.72
C VAL A 692 25.52 -4.75 -11.04
N ASP A 693 25.81 -4.56 -12.34
CA ASP A 693 27.10 -4.05 -12.82
C ASP A 693 27.11 -2.52 -13.06
N GLY A 694 25.96 -1.83 -12.96
CA GLY A 694 25.82 -0.39 -13.19
C GLY A 694 24.42 0.01 -13.68
N HIS A 695 24.10 1.30 -13.65
CA HIS A 695 22.80 1.80 -14.10
C HIS A 695 22.86 2.26 -15.56
N LEU A 696 21.80 1.97 -16.31
CA LEU A 696 21.55 2.56 -17.62
C LEU A 696 20.59 3.74 -17.44
N LEU A 697 21.07 4.93 -17.80
CA LEU A 697 20.37 6.20 -17.66
C LEU A 697 20.11 6.79 -19.05
N SER A 698 18.88 7.21 -19.31
CA SER A 698 18.47 7.88 -20.54
C SER A 698 17.65 9.10 -20.19
N VAL A 699 18.10 10.27 -20.63
CA VAL A 699 17.46 11.57 -20.38
C VAL A 699 17.13 12.21 -21.72
N SER A 700 15.89 12.61 -21.94
CA SER A 700 15.48 13.26 -23.18
C SER A 700 14.58 14.47 -22.94
N GLY A 701 14.57 15.38 -23.91
CA GLY A 701 13.77 16.62 -23.92
C GLY A 701 14.31 17.59 -24.96
N ASP A 702 13.72 18.80 -25.06
CA ASP A 702 14.20 19.83 -25.99
C ASP A 702 15.67 20.24 -25.70
N LEU A 703 16.06 20.18 -24.43
CA LEU A 703 17.42 20.39 -23.96
C LEU A 703 17.68 19.55 -22.70
N ALA A 704 17.95 18.24 -22.88
CA ALA A 704 18.34 17.40 -21.77
C ALA A 704 19.75 17.79 -21.30
N GLN A 705 19.88 18.09 -20.02
CA GLN A 705 21.15 18.42 -19.36
C GLN A 705 21.46 17.34 -18.34
N LEU A 706 22.66 16.81 -18.43
CA LEU A 706 23.12 15.78 -17.52
C LEU A 706 24.51 16.18 -17.02
N ARG A 707 24.56 16.60 -15.76
CA ARG A 707 25.80 16.90 -15.05
C ARG A 707 26.12 15.80 -14.06
N LEU A 708 27.28 15.17 -14.26
CA LEU A 708 27.90 14.25 -13.33
C LEU A 708 29.21 14.88 -12.87
N ASP A 709 29.15 15.58 -11.74
CA ASP A 709 30.28 16.32 -11.17
C ASP A 709 30.91 17.32 -12.19
N ARG A 710 32.10 17.03 -12.71
CA ARG A 710 32.85 17.92 -13.62
C ARG A 710 32.51 17.73 -15.09
N ILE A 711 31.68 16.75 -15.43
CA ILE A 711 31.26 16.48 -16.80
C ILE A 711 29.81 16.95 -16.95
N LEU A 712 29.57 17.82 -17.93
CA LEU A 712 28.24 18.24 -18.34
C LEU A 712 28.04 17.79 -19.78
N ILE A 713 26.96 17.06 -20.04
CA ILE A 713 26.54 16.65 -21.38
C ILE A 713 25.16 17.22 -21.63
N VAL A 714 24.99 17.83 -22.79
CA VAL A 714 23.74 18.46 -23.24
C VAL A 714 23.37 17.92 -24.61
N GLY A 715 22.11 17.57 -24.81
CA GLY A 715 21.58 17.10 -26.09
C GLY A 715 20.09 16.81 -26.04
N PRO A 716 19.47 16.41 -27.16
CA PRO A 716 18.05 16.05 -27.19
C PRO A 716 17.79 14.70 -26.48
N GLU A 717 18.73 13.77 -26.56
CA GLU A 717 18.71 12.48 -25.88
C GLU A 717 20.13 12.11 -25.43
N VAL A 718 20.34 12.09 -24.12
CA VAL A 718 21.62 11.75 -23.48
C VAL A 718 21.48 10.39 -22.81
N ASN A 719 22.29 9.44 -23.26
CA ASN A 719 22.30 8.08 -22.74
C ASN A 719 23.64 7.79 -22.06
N ILE A 720 23.58 7.15 -20.89
CA ILE A 720 24.74 6.75 -20.10
C ILE A 720 24.56 5.30 -19.63
N ASP A 721 25.46 4.43 -20.06
CA ASP A 721 25.65 3.11 -19.51
C ASP A 721 26.85 3.14 -18.56
N GLN A 722 26.57 3.14 -17.26
CA GLN A 722 27.63 3.15 -16.25
C GLN A 722 28.38 1.81 -16.18
N ALA A 723 27.76 0.69 -16.54
CA ALA A 723 28.40 -0.63 -16.52
C ALA A 723 29.48 -0.70 -17.60
N ALA A 724 29.15 -0.24 -18.82
CA ALA A 724 30.08 -0.15 -19.94
C ALA A 724 30.96 1.11 -19.93
N ASN A 725 30.75 2.03 -18.97
CA ASN A 725 31.36 3.37 -18.93
C ASN A 725 31.18 4.14 -20.24
N LYS A 726 30.01 4.01 -20.87
CA LYS A 726 29.69 4.54 -22.20
C LYS A 726 28.64 5.65 -22.09
N ALA A 727 28.86 6.77 -22.76
CA ALA A 727 27.87 7.82 -22.95
C ALA A 727 27.71 8.11 -24.44
N TRP A 728 26.49 8.36 -24.91
CA TRP A 728 26.25 8.79 -26.28
C TRP A 728 25.08 9.76 -26.38
N VAL A 729 25.16 10.63 -27.39
CA VAL A 729 24.15 11.61 -27.71
C VAL A 729 23.86 11.54 -29.20
N ASN A 730 22.58 11.41 -29.56
CA ASN A 730 22.12 11.43 -30.94
C ASN A 730 21.51 12.81 -31.23
N GLY A 731 22.10 13.58 -32.14
CA GLY A 731 21.67 14.94 -32.48
C GLY A 731 22.64 16.02 -32.04
N ILE A 732 22.21 17.27 -32.16
CA ILE A 732 22.98 18.46 -31.74
C ILE A 732 23.20 18.47 -30.24
N GLY A 733 24.41 18.80 -29.80
CA GLY A 733 24.73 18.78 -28.38
C GLY A 733 26.04 19.48 -28.04
N ALA A 734 26.31 19.52 -26.74
CA ALA A 734 27.52 20.09 -26.19
C ALA A 734 28.03 19.22 -25.02
N MET A 735 29.34 19.15 -24.87
CA MET A 735 30.00 18.48 -23.75
C MET A 735 31.00 19.46 -23.16
N GLN A 736 30.93 19.63 -21.84
CA GLN A 736 31.89 20.40 -21.08
C GLN A 736 32.61 19.48 -20.10
N MET A 737 33.94 19.55 -20.10
CA MET A 737 34.78 18.80 -19.17
C MET A 737 36.02 19.61 -18.78
N GLU A 738 36.59 19.35 -17.62
CA GLU A 738 37.87 19.96 -17.25
C GLU A 738 39.04 19.22 -17.92
N SER A 739 39.92 19.97 -18.58
CA SER A 739 41.14 19.46 -19.20
C SER A 739 42.38 20.09 -18.59
N ALA A 740 43.41 19.28 -18.35
CA ALA A 740 44.72 19.71 -17.84
C ALA A 740 45.78 19.89 -18.93
N THR A 741 45.41 19.71 -20.19
CA THR A 741 46.29 19.85 -21.37
C THR A 741 45.63 20.72 -22.43
N ASN A 742 46.42 21.51 -23.17
CA ASN A 742 45.94 22.27 -24.32
C ASN A 742 45.77 21.37 -25.58
N PHE A 743 45.23 21.90 -26.68
CA PHE A 743 45.08 21.15 -27.95
C PHE A 743 46.39 20.73 -28.62
N GLN A 744 47.52 21.29 -28.21
CA GLN A 744 48.86 20.88 -28.64
C GLN A 744 49.48 19.86 -27.68
N GLY A 745 48.73 19.42 -26.66
CA GLY A 745 49.09 18.45 -25.61
C GLY A 745 50.10 18.96 -24.57
N GLY A 746 50.32 20.27 -24.46
CA GLY A 746 51.08 20.90 -23.39
C GLY A 746 50.29 20.97 -22.09
N LYS A 747 50.96 20.80 -20.95
CA LYS A 747 50.33 20.85 -19.62
C LYS A 747 49.91 22.29 -19.26
N LEU A 748 48.68 22.46 -18.79
CA LEU A 748 48.16 23.74 -18.28
C LEU A 748 48.49 23.92 -16.79
N GLU A 749 48.62 25.17 -16.34
CA GLU A 749 48.88 25.50 -14.92
C GLU A 749 47.73 25.08 -14.00
N ARG A 750 46.50 25.22 -14.49
CA ARG A 750 45.26 24.79 -13.83
C ARG A 750 44.36 24.07 -14.83
N PRO A 751 43.51 23.13 -14.39
CA PRO A 751 42.47 22.57 -15.24
C PRO A 751 41.55 23.67 -15.77
N VAL A 752 41.34 23.70 -17.08
CA VAL A 752 40.49 24.67 -17.79
C VAL A 752 39.30 23.93 -18.39
N PRO A 753 38.08 24.50 -18.37
CA PRO A 753 36.93 23.91 -19.04
C PRO A 753 37.18 23.85 -20.56
N LEU A 754 37.15 22.63 -21.09
CA LEU A 754 37.04 22.32 -22.51
C LEU A 754 35.56 22.16 -22.84
N GLU A 755 35.07 22.96 -23.77
CA GLU A 755 33.70 22.86 -24.29
C GLU A 755 33.75 22.39 -25.73
N VAL A 756 32.97 21.36 -26.06
CA VAL A 756 32.89 20.76 -27.41
C VAL A 756 31.44 20.75 -27.85
N HIS A 757 31.12 21.47 -28.92
CA HIS A 757 29.83 21.44 -29.60
C HIS A 757 29.89 20.56 -30.84
N TRP A 758 28.81 19.84 -31.12
CA TRP A 758 28.62 19.04 -32.34
C TRP A 758 27.17 19.15 -32.82
N ASN A 759 26.92 18.76 -34.07
CA ASN A 759 25.56 18.82 -34.65
C ASN A 759 25.00 17.48 -35.15
N LYS A 760 25.75 16.36 -35.12
CA LYS A 760 25.22 15.02 -35.47
C LYS A 760 25.19 14.03 -34.31
N SER A 761 26.33 13.71 -33.71
CA SER A 761 26.38 12.72 -32.63
C SER A 761 27.67 12.80 -31.82
N MET A 762 27.62 12.26 -30.60
CA MET A 762 28.77 12.06 -29.74
C MET A 762 28.74 10.65 -29.14
N LEU A 763 29.91 10.03 -29.03
CA LEU A 763 30.15 8.78 -28.34
C LEU A 763 31.36 8.92 -27.42
N PHE A 764 31.25 8.40 -26.20
CA PHE A 764 32.29 8.38 -25.20
C PHE A 764 32.31 7.03 -24.50
N ASN A 765 33.49 6.44 -24.27
CA ASN A 765 33.62 5.15 -23.55
C ASN A 765 34.68 5.19 -22.42
N GLY A 766 35.03 6.40 -21.96
CA GLY A 766 36.03 6.63 -20.91
C GLY A 766 37.45 6.81 -21.42
N ILE A 767 37.93 5.96 -22.33
CA ILE A 767 39.27 6.09 -22.93
C ILE A 767 39.24 6.71 -24.33
N TYR A 768 38.09 6.70 -24.97
CA TYR A 768 37.88 7.19 -26.32
C TYR A 768 36.62 8.07 -26.37
N ALA A 769 36.72 9.18 -27.08
CA ALA A 769 35.63 10.09 -27.40
C ALA A 769 35.61 10.35 -28.91
N GLU A 770 34.44 10.25 -29.51
CA GLU A 770 34.20 10.51 -30.93
C GLU A 770 33.03 11.48 -31.09
N PHE A 771 33.25 12.51 -31.90
CA PHE A 771 32.27 13.53 -32.21
C PHE A 771 32.12 13.63 -33.72
N HIS A 772 30.89 13.83 -34.18
CA HIS A 772 30.58 13.98 -35.59
C HIS A 772 29.69 15.20 -35.86
N GLY A 773 30.01 15.87 -36.98
CA GLY A 773 29.23 16.95 -37.56
C GLY A 773 29.51 18.32 -36.96
N GLY A 774 30.08 19.22 -37.77
CA GLY A 774 30.24 20.65 -37.45
C GLY A 774 30.81 20.93 -36.07
N ILE A 775 31.93 20.30 -35.73
CA ILE A 775 32.50 20.29 -34.38
C ILE A 775 33.20 21.62 -34.12
N GLN A 776 32.94 22.19 -32.95
CA GLN A 776 33.61 23.39 -32.44
C GLN A 776 34.04 23.12 -31.00
N ALA A 777 35.33 23.12 -30.74
CA ALA A 777 35.88 22.99 -29.40
C ALA A 777 36.61 24.26 -28.97
N GLU A 778 36.35 24.72 -27.76
CA GLU A 778 36.94 25.92 -27.17
C GLU A 778 37.56 25.60 -25.80
N GLN A 779 38.75 26.12 -25.56
CA GLN A 779 39.50 25.95 -24.33
C GLN A 779 40.32 27.21 -24.03
N ASP A 780 39.74 28.11 -23.24
CA ASP A 780 40.31 29.43 -22.88
C ASP A 780 40.81 30.22 -24.10
N SER A 781 42.10 30.14 -24.42
CA SER A 781 42.73 30.84 -25.52
C SER A 781 42.95 30.00 -26.79
N ALA A 782 42.33 28.83 -26.89
CA ALA A 782 42.48 27.95 -28.05
C ALA A 782 41.14 27.44 -28.60
N ARG A 783 41.06 27.27 -29.92
CA ARG A 783 39.85 26.88 -30.65
C ARG A 783 40.17 25.82 -31.70
N LEU A 784 39.27 24.87 -31.87
CA LEU A 784 39.36 23.80 -32.84
C LEU A 784 38.02 23.66 -33.58
N ALA A 785 38.06 23.58 -34.90
CA ALA A 785 36.89 23.30 -35.73
C ALA A 785 37.20 22.18 -36.74
N CYS A 786 36.30 21.21 -36.90
CA CYS A 786 36.41 20.11 -37.87
C CYS A 786 35.04 19.42 -38.11
N GLN A 787 34.96 18.38 -38.95
CA GLN A 787 33.72 17.59 -39.12
C GLN A 787 33.72 16.26 -38.37
N SER A 788 34.89 15.68 -38.10
CA SER A 788 35.03 14.50 -37.25
C SER A 788 36.19 14.71 -36.28
N LEU A 789 35.96 14.43 -35.00
CA LEU A 789 36.96 14.53 -33.94
C LEU A 789 36.99 13.22 -33.17
N GLN A 790 38.15 12.58 -33.16
CA GLN A 790 38.42 11.38 -32.38
C GLN A 790 39.51 11.71 -31.37
N VAL A 791 39.27 11.39 -30.10
CA VAL A 791 40.18 11.67 -28.99
C VAL A 791 40.35 10.40 -28.19
N HIS A 792 41.60 9.97 -28.00
CA HIS A 792 41.98 8.93 -27.06
C HIS A 792 42.69 9.56 -25.87
N PHE A 793 42.38 9.04 -24.69
CA PHE A 793 43.00 9.42 -23.43
C PHE A 793 44.06 8.40 -23.01
N ASP A 794 45.06 8.84 -22.25
CA ASP A 794 46.07 7.94 -21.67
C ASP A 794 45.55 7.14 -20.47
N LYS A 795 44.43 7.55 -19.87
CA LYS A 795 43.75 6.89 -18.77
C LYS A 795 42.24 6.94 -18.95
N PRO A 796 41.50 5.90 -18.49
CA PRO A 796 40.05 5.91 -18.56
C PRO A 796 39.47 6.97 -17.62
N VAL A 797 38.60 7.82 -18.15
CA VAL A 797 37.77 8.76 -17.40
C VAL A 797 36.48 8.05 -16.98
N SER A 798 36.18 8.06 -15.68
CA SER A 798 35.05 7.34 -15.11
C SER A 798 33.77 8.20 -15.08
N LEU A 799 32.66 7.64 -15.54
CA LEU A 799 31.31 8.21 -15.37
C LEU A 799 30.66 7.85 -14.02
N LYS A 800 31.21 6.85 -13.32
CA LYS A 800 30.70 6.32 -12.03
C LYS A 800 31.19 7.08 -10.79
N GLY A 801 32.11 8.02 -10.96
CA GLY A 801 32.70 8.79 -9.89
C GLY A 801 33.72 9.73 -10.51
N GLY A 802 33.48 11.03 -10.34
CA GLY A 802 34.37 12.07 -10.84
C GLY A 802 35.83 11.71 -10.59
N ASN A 803 36.68 11.98 -11.59
CA ASN A 803 38.09 11.57 -11.57
C ASN A 803 38.73 11.86 -10.21
N LYS A 804 39.36 10.84 -9.60
CA LYS A 804 40.18 11.05 -8.41
C LYS A 804 41.20 12.16 -8.72
N PRO A 805 41.35 13.16 -7.84
CA PRO A 805 42.08 14.39 -8.14
C PRO A 805 43.60 14.19 -8.34
N GLU A 806 44.14 13.00 -8.08
CA GLU A 806 45.59 12.82 -8.06
C GLU A 806 46.25 12.90 -9.45
N GLN A 807 45.59 12.50 -10.55
CA GLN A 807 46.13 12.71 -11.92
C GLN A 807 45.02 12.77 -12.99
N PRO A 808 44.71 13.94 -13.60
CA PRO A 808 43.71 14.05 -14.67
C PRO A 808 44.17 13.30 -15.92
N ALA A 809 43.23 12.65 -16.62
CA ALA A 809 43.47 12.00 -17.89
C ALA A 809 43.94 13.04 -18.94
N ARG A 810 44.92 12.66 -19.76
CA ARG A 810 45.47 13.52 -20.81
C ARG A 810 45.20 12.91 -22.17
N VAL A 811 45.12 13.75 -23.19
CA VAL A 811 44.95 13.30 -24.58
C VAL A 811 46.24 12.62 -25.05
N SER A 812 46.14 11.37 -25.50
CA SER A 812 47.24 10.58 -26.05
C SER A 812 47.27 10.62 -27.57
N HIS A 813 46.10 10.55 -28.20
CA HIS A 813 45.93 10.59 -29.64
C HIS A 813 44.68 11.41 -29.98
N MET A 814 44.81 12.34 -30.92
CA MET A 814 43.70 13.15 -31.42
C MET A 814 43.73 13.13 -32.94
N VAL A 815 42.59 12.90 -33.58
CA VAL A 815 42.42 12.94 -35.03
C VAL A 815 41.25 13.84 -35.36
N CYS A 816 41.54 14.87 -36.15
CA CYS A 816 40.56 15.79 -36.71
C CYS A 816 40.49 15.53 -38.21
N ASP A 817 39.29 15.37 -38.75
CA ASP A 817 39.05 15.12 -40.16
C ASP A 817 38.07 16.16 -40.76
N GLN A 818 38.33 16.49 -42.02
CA GLN A 818 37.66 17.43 -42.91
C GLN A 818 37.53 18.87 -42.36
N ARG A 819 38.12 19.82 -43.10
CA ARG A 819 38.07 21.27 -42.81
C ARG A 819 38.60 21.60 -41.41
N VAL A 820 39.76 21.03 -41.06
CA VAL A 820 40.36 21.25 -39.76
C VAL A 820 40.90 22.67 -39.68
N ARG A 821 40.53 23.38 -38.63
CA ARG A 821 41.07 24.70 -38.26
C ARG A 821 41.39 24.70 -36.77
N VAL A 822 42.66 24.89 -36.44
CA VAL A 822 43.14 25.02 -35.05
C VAL A 822 43.68 26.42 -34.87
N GLU A 823 43.27 27.10 -33.81
CA GLU A 823 43.73 28.44 -33.43
C GLU A 823 44.20 28.43 -31.99
N ASP A 824 45.28 29.14 -31.73
CA ASP A 824 45.87 29.31 -30.40
C ASP A 824 46.33 30.76 -30.24
N PHE A 825 45.92 31.38 -29.14
CA PHE A 825 46.20 32.77 -28.79
C PHE A 825 47.01 32.80 -27.49
N VAL A 826 48.10 33.56 -27.46
CA VAL A 826 48.85 33.87 -26.24
C VAL A 826 48.81 35.36 -26.00
N ARG A 827 48.28 35.77 -24.84
CA ARG A 827 48.14 37.16 -24.43
C ARG A 827 48.89 37.40 -23.13
N GLU A 828 49.61 38.51 -23.05
CA GLU A 828 50.19 39.04 -21.80
C GLU A 828 49.43 40.33 -21.45
N GLY A 829 48.55 40.27 -20.45
CA GLY A 829 47.60 41.36 -20.17
C GLY A 829 46.58 41.55 -21.31
N GLU A 830 46.40 42.78 -21.80
CA GLU A 830 45.54 43.08 -22.96
C GLU A 830 46.25 42.91 -24.32
N LYS A 831 47.56 42.63 -24.35
CA LYS A 831 48.34 42.59 -25.60
C LYS A 831 48.50 41.16 -26.13
N LEU A 832 48.17 40.97 -27.41
CA LEU A 832 48.42 39.72 -28.13
C LEU A 832 49.91 39.58 -28.43
N VAL A 833 50.55 38.53 -27.91
CA VAL A 833 51.99 38.27 -28.09
C VAL A 833 52.24 37.23 -29.17
N ARG A 834 51.31 36.27 -29.31
CA ARG A 834 51.37 35.23 -30.34
C ARG A 834 49.97 34.81 -30.76
N HIS A 835 49.78 34.63 -32.07
CA HIS A 835 48.60 33.98 -32.64
C HIS A 835 49.04 32.96 -33.67
N GLN A 836 48.61 31.72 -33.51
CA GLN A 836 48.92 30.63 -34.42
C GLN A 836 47.63 30.00 -34.94
N ARG A 837 47.55 29.82 -36.25
CA ARG A 837 46.44 29.16 -36.92
C ARG A 837 46.94 28.10 -37.88
N ILE A 838 46.37 26.90 -37.80
CA ILE A 838 46.64 25.78 -38.69
C ILE A 838 45.34 25.43 -39.39
N SER A 839 45.36 25.39 -40.72
CA SER A 839 44.23 24.93 -41.55
C SER A 839 44.70 23.75 -42.41
N ALA A 840 43.97 22.63 -42.39
CA ALA A 840 44.37 21.42 -43.11
C ALA A 840 43.16 20.53 -43.44
N VAL A 841 43.35 19.53 -44.31
CA VAL A 841 42.30 18.54 -44.60
C VAL A 841 42.11 17.60 -43.43
N THR A 842 43.20 17.02 -42.92
CA THR A 842 43.24 16.22 -41.70
C THR A 842 44.36 16.70 -40.78
N LEU A 843 44.19 16.51 -39.47
CA LEU A 843 45.21 16.78 -38.48
C LEU A 843 45.19 15.67 -37.44
N SER A 844 46.34 15.06 -37.18
CA SER A 844 46.51 14.10 -36.09
C SER A 844 47.58 14.59 -35.12
N MET A 845 47.32 14.49 -33.82
CA MET A 845 48.28 14.72 -32.76
C MET A 845 48.51 13.43 -31.98
N ASN A 846 49.77 13.06 -31.80
CA ASN A 846 50.20 11.91 -31.03
C ASN A 846 51.12 12.37 -29.90
N LYS A 847 50.89 11.86 -28.69
CA LYS A 847 51.82 12.01 -27.57
C LYS A 847 53.09 11.20 -27.83
N LEU A 848 54.25 11.80 -27.67
CA LEU A 848 55.52 11.08 -27.76
C LEU A 848 55.83 10.43 -26.41
N ASP A 849 56.16 9.13 -26.42
CA ASP A 849 56.61 8.42 -25.23
C ASP A 849 57.90 9.03 -24.67
N LYS A 850 58.21 8.73 -23.40
CA LYS A 850 59.50 9.08 -22.82
C LYS A 850 60.55 8.17 -23.46
N GLU A 851 61.53 8.75 -24.16
CA GLU A 851 62.74 8.01 -24.53
C GLU A 851 63.59 7.80 -23.28
N ASP A 852 64.12 6.58 -23.10
CA ASP A 852 64.98 6.19 -21.97
C ASP A 852 66.29 7.01 -21.88
N ASN A 853 66.64 7.80 -22.91
CA ASN A 853 67.86 8.62 -22.99
C ASN A 853 67.62 10.14 -23.13
N ALA A 854 66.39 10.63 -22.97
CA ALA A 854 66.11 12.07 -23.04
C ALA A 854 66.27 12.75 -21.65
N PRO A 855 66.85 13.98 -21.58
CA PRO A 855 66.96 14.71 -20.31
C PRO A 855 65.57 14.92 -19.66
N PRO A 856 65.48 14.83 -18.32
CA PRO A 856 64.21 14.87 -17.61
C PRO A 856 63.49 16.22 -17.82
N GLY A 857 62.25 16.19 -18.33
CA GLY A 857 61.31 17.31 -18.20
C GLY A 857 60.61 17.84 -19.46
N LYS A 858 60.93 17.37 -20.69
CA LYS A 858 60.21 17.80 -21.90
C LYS A 858 59.25 16.73 -22.43
N GLU A 859 58.03 16.72 -21.90
CA GLU A 859 56.89 16.10 -22.58
C GLU A 859 56.67 16.84 -23.92
N GLY A 860 56.29 16.12 -24.98
CA GLY A 860 56.07 16.74 -26.28
C GLY A 860 55.28 15.85 -27.21
N ASN A 861 54.73 16.45 -28.25
CA ASN A 861 53.75 15.82 -29.12
C ASN A 861 54.18 15.94 -30.58
N GLU A 862 53.81 14.95 -31.37
CA GLU A 862 53.95 14.94 -32.81
C GLU A 862 52.60 15.36 -33.44
N VAL A 863 52.62 16.38 -34.28
CA VAL A 863 51.47 16.85 -35.04
C VAL A 863 51.72 16.56 -36.51
N ARG A 864 50.77 15.88 -37.16
CA ARG A 864 50.78 15.66 -38.60
C ARG A 864 49.55 16.30 -39.21
N ALA A 865 49.71 17.03 -40.30
CA ALA A 865 48.59 17.59 -41.04
C ALA A 865 48.71 17.25 -42.53
N SER A 866 47.60 16.88 -43.16
CA SER A 866 47.55 16.60 -44.60
C SER A 866 47.15 17.84 -45.40
N GLY A 867 47.80 18.00 -46.55
CA GLY A 867 47.56 19.09 -47.47
C GLY A 867 46.39 18.84 -48.43
N PRO A 868 45.92 19.89 -49.14
CA PRO A 868 46.42 21.26 -49.07
C PRO A 868 46.13 21.92 -47.71
N GLY A 869 47.12 22.61 -47.16
CA GLY A 869 47.04 23.22 -45.83
C GLY A 869 47.86 24.51 -45.71
N GLU A 870 47.60 25.25 -44.65
CA GLU A 870 48.17 26.56 -44.37
C GLU A 870 48.43 26.73 -42.87
N VAL A 871 49.62 27.21 -42.52
CA VAL A 871 49.99 27.61 -41.16
C VAL A 871 50.25 29.10 -41.14
N ARG A 872 49.57 29.84 -40.28
CA ARG A 872 49.78 31.26 -40.01
C ARG A 872 50.32 31.43 -38.60
N ILE A 873 51.42 32.14 -38.45
CA ILE A 873 52.05 32.44 -37.17
C ILE A 873 52.30 33.95 -37.13
N LEU A 874 51.61 34.63 -36.23
CA LEU A 874 51.86 36.01 -35.87
C LEU A 874 52.61 36.03 -34.54
N GLN A 875 53.82 36.59 -34.52
CA GLN A 875 54.63 36.71 -33.29
C GLN A 875 55.42 38.01 -33.26
N GLN A 876 55.78 38.46 -32.06
CA GLN A 876 56.66 39.62 -31.87
C GLN A 876 58.08 39.31 -32.38
N GLY A 877 58.59 40.10 -33.32
CA GLY A 877 59.96 39.97 -33.82
C GLY A 877 61.01 40.43 -32.80
N GLY A 878 62.20 39.82 -32.81
CA GLY A 878 63.35 40.34 -32.05
C GLY A 878 63.84 41.70 -32.61
N PRO A 879 64.36 42.61 -31.76
CA PRO A 879 64.96 43.87 -32.23
C PRO A 879 66.32 43.62 -32.88
N ASP A 880 66.55 44.23 -34.05
CA ASP A 880 67.82 44.18 -34.80
C ASP A 880 69.00 44.64 -33.94
N ALA A 881 69.96 43.75 -33.73
CA ALA A 881 71.16 43.98 -32.92
C ALA A 881 72.40 44.08 -33.80
N LEU A 882 72.49 45.07 -34.70
CA LEU A 882 73.72 45.32 -35.48
C LEU A 882 74.11 46.79 -35.73
N ASN A 883 73.48 47.78 -35.08
CA ASN A 883 73.99 49.16 -35.11
C ASN A 883 74.83 49.50 -33.88
N THR A 884 76.12 49.20 -33.95
CA THR A 884 77.15 49.78 -33.07
C THR A 884 78.15 50.58 -33.88
N SER A 885 78.16 51.91 -33.71
CA SER A 885 79.35 52.80 -33.63
C SER A 885 78.95 54.29 -33.75
N PRO A 886 79.77 55.26 -33.34
CA PRO A 886 80.20 55.53 -31.97
C PRO A 886 79.74 56.93 -31.49
N MET A 887 79.84 57.15 -30.18
CA MET A 887 79.34 58.30 -29.43
C MET A 887 80.10 59.62 -29.70
N ALA A 888 79.36 60.72 -29.90
CA ALA A 888 79.79 62.10 -29.65
C ALA A 888 78.59 62.89 -29.04
N PRO A 889 78.82 63.91 -28.20
CA PRO A 889 77.96 64.15 -27.05
C PRO A 889 76.76 65.09 -27.29
N ALA A 890 75.64 64.65 -26.69
CA ALA A 890 74.47 65.35 -26.17
C ALA A 890 74.09 66.75 -26.68
N ASN A 891 72.86 66.84 -27.22
CA ASN A 891 71.97 67.96 -26.95
C ASN A 891 70.54 67.41 -26.67
N PRO A 892 69.83 67.85 -25.61
CA PRO A 892 68.56 67.27 -25.21
C PRO A 892 67.39 68.08 -25.78
N ALA A 893 66.47 67.39 -26.48
CA ALA A 893 65.02 67.64 -26.53
C ALA A 893 64.44 67.20 -27.87
N ALA A 894 63.98 65.95 -27.93
CA ALA A 894 62.84 65.52 -28.74
C ALA A 894 62.20 64.31 -28.04
N PRO A 895 60.86 64.23 -27.93
CA PRO A 895 60.20 63.12 -27.26
C PRO A 895 60.47 61.82 -28.03
N LYS A 896 60.90 60.79 -27.31
CA LYS A 896 61.09 59.44 -27.84
C LYS A 896 59.76 58.95 -28.42
N ALA A 897 59.67 58.83 -29.74
CA ALA A 897 58.64 58.04 -30.38
C ALA A 897 58.72 56.62 -29.80
N VAL A 898 57.61 56.17 -29.21
CA VAL A 898 57.42 54.77 -28.81
C VAL A 898 57.57 53.96 -30.09
N LYS A 899 58.65 53.17 -30.21
CA LYS A 899 58.76 52.18 -31.29
C LYS A 899 57.63 51.19 -31.08
N ASP A 900 56.67 51.20 -32.00
CA ASP A 900 55.64 50.17 -32.07
C ASP A 900 56.30 48.79 -32.12
N ILE A 901 55.69 47.86 -31.41
CA ILE A 901 56.10 46.47 -31.39
C ILE A 901 55.75 45.88 -32.76
N ASP A 902 56.75 45.74 -33.65
CA ASP A 902 56.55 45.17 -34.98
C ASP A 902 56.25 43.66 -34.86
N MET A 903 54.96 43.33 -34.88
CA MET A 903 54.48 41.95 -35.02
C MET A 903 54.80 41.47 -36.44
N LYS A 904 55.35 40.25 -36.55
CA LYS A 904 55.72 39.63 -37.82
C LYS A 904 54.79 38.46 -38.10
N MET A 905 54.17 38.46 -39.29
CA MET A 905 53.34 37.37 -39.79
C MET A 905 54.20 36.43 -40.65
N THR A 906 54.11 35.14 -40.38
CA THR A 906 54.69 34.07 -41.20
C THR A 906 53.58 33.12 -41.64
N LEU A 907 53.35 33.04 -42.94
CA LEU A 907 52.34 32.21 -43.58
C LEU A 907 53.06 31.13 -44.38
N VAL A 908 52.79 29.86 -44.07
CA VAL A 908 53.36 28.68 -44.74
C VAL A 908 52.22 27.87 -45.35
N ALA A 909 52.07 27.92 -46.67
CA ALA A 909 51.15 27.07 -47.42
C ALA A 909 51.90 25.84 -47.95
N PHE A 910 51.28 24.66 -47.87
CA PHE A 910 51.86 23.39 -48.32
C PHE A 910 50.81 22.53 -49.03
N GLN A 911 51.23 21.75 -50.02
CA GLN A 911 50.33 20.89 -50.80
C GLN A 911 50.30 19.44 -50.28
N GLY A 912 51.43 18.93 -49.79
CA GLY A 912 51.60 17.52 -49.42
C GLY A 912 51.20 17.25 -47.98
N SER A 913 52.15 17.45 -47.06
CA SER A 913 51.96 17.20 -45.63
C SER A 913 52.84 18.11 -44.78
N MET A 914 52.41 18.32 -43.53
CA MET A 914 53.19 18.94 -42.47
C MET A 914 53.46 17.91 -41.36
N TYR A 915 54.69 17.86 -40.88
CA TYR A 915 55.12 17.06 -39.73
C TYR A 915 55.79 17.98 -38.72
N ALA A 916 55.21 18.13 -37.53
CA ALA A 916 55.77 18.93 -36.46
C ALA A 916 56.04 18.06 -35.22
N ASN A 917 57.19 18.26 -34.59
CA ASN A 917 57.57 17.63 -33.34
C ASN A 917 57.88 18.72 -32.32
N ASN A 918 56.97 18.91 -31.38
CA ASN A 918 57.05 19.99 -30.38
C ASN A 918 58.17 19.74 -29.36
N ARG A 919 58.59 18.48 -29.12
CA ARG A 919 59.72 18.15 -28.23
C ARG A 919 61.05 18.60 -28.84
N ALA A 920 61.24 18.31 -30.13
CA ALA A 920 62.43 18.68 -30.89
C ALA A 920 62.38 20.13 -31.40
N GLY A 921 61.21 20.78 -31.35
CA GLY A 921 61.00 22.11 -31.92
C GLY A 921 61.10 22.12 -33.45
N THR A 922 60.86 20.99 -34.12
CA THR A 922 61.00 20.86 -35.58
C THR A 922 59.65 20.87 -36.27
N ALA A 923 59.55 21.51 -37.43
CA ALA A 923 58.39 21.44 -38.32
C ALA A 923 58.88 21.27 -39.76
N SER A 924 58.44 20.22 -40.44
CA SER A 924 58.76 19.91 -41.83
C SER A 924 57.51 20.06 -42.68
N PHE A 925 57.60 20.80 -43.76
CA PHE A 925 56.54 20.98 -44.75
C PHE A 925 56.99 20.38 -46.08
N LEU A 926 56.09 19.67 -46.76
CA LEU A 926 56.38 18.90 -47.98
C LEU A 926 55.44 19.30 -49.12
N ASP A 927 55.98 19.19 -50.33
CA ASP A 927 55.36 19.41 -51.64
C ASP A 927 54.85 20.83 -51.87
N ASN A 928 55.52 21.55 -52.78
CA ASN A 928 55.15 22.88 -53.25
C ASN A 928 54.87 23.87 -52.09
N VAL A 929 55.79 23.92 -51.13
CA VAL A 929 55.72 24.79 -49.96
C VAL A 929 55.96 26.24 -50.38
N ARG A 930 55.13 27.13 -49.86
CA ARG A 930 55.22 28.58 -50.06
C ARG A 930 55.22 29.28 -48.72
N VAL A 931 56.21 30.12 -48.48
CA VAL A 931 56.34 30.93 -47.28
C VAL A 931 56.18 32.39 -47.65
N LEU A 932 55.40 33.12 -46.86
CA LEU A 932 55.27 34.57 -46.94
C LEU A 932 55.49 35.14 -45.54
N HIS A 933 56.51 35.99 -45.38
CA HIS A 933 56.87 36.62 -44.12
C HIS A 933 56.85 38.14 -44.26
N PHE A 934 56.12 38.86 -43.41
CA PHE A 934 55.98 40.33 -43.50
C PHE A 934 55.56 40.95 -42.16
N PRO A 935 55.87 42.24 -41.91
CA PRO A 935 55.38 42.94 -40.73
C PRO A 935 53.87 43.17 -40.82
N CYS A 936 53.12 42.82 -39.78
CA CYS A 936 51.68 42.97 -39.72
C CYS A 936 51.17 42.98 -38.28
N ASN A 937 50.23 43.86 -37.96
CA ASN A 937 49.57 43.92 -36.65
C ASN A 937 48.18 43.24 -36.63
N ASP A 938 47.61 42.92 -37.80
CA ASP A 938 46.30 42.28 -37.92
C ASP A 938 46.43 40.75 -38.10
N PRO A 939 45.96 39.93 -37.14
CA PRO A 939 45.99 38.47 -37.24
C PRO A 939 45.09 37.89 -38.33
N ASN A 940 44.10 38.65 -38.81
CA ASN A 940 43.09 38.19 -39.78
C ASN A 940 43.33 38.70 -41.21
N ILE A 941 44.47 39.34 -41.47
CA ILE A 941 44.78 39.85 -42.80
C ILE A 941 44.76 38.71 -43.84
N ASP A 942 44.04 38.92 -44.94
CA ASP A 942 43.93 37.92 -46.01
C ASP A 942 44.80 38.31 -47.20
N ILE A 943 46.03 37.79 -47.20
CA ILE A 943 47.00 37.98 -48.28
C ILE A 943 47.35 36.60 -48.81
N ALA A 944 46.91 36.32 -50.04
CA ALA A 944 47.30 35.11 -50.73
C ALA A 944 48.82 35.13 -51.00
N PRO A 945 49.56 34.06 -50.67
CA PRO A 945 51.00 33.95 -50.94
C PRO A 945 51.34 33.94 -52.44
N GLU A 946 50.33 33.94 -53.32
CA GLU A 946 50.47 33.98 -54.78
C GLU A 946 50.56 35.40 -55.35
N ARG A 947 50.28 36.44 -54.54
CA ARG A 947 50.31 37.82 -55.03
C ARG A 947 51.73 38.22 -55.46
N PRO A 948 51.87 39.02 -56.53
CA PRO A 948 53.17 39.50 -56.97
C PRO A 948 53.81 40.36 -55.88
N ILE A 949 55.14 40.27 -55.72
CA ILE A 949 55.90 40.94 -54.64
C ILE A 949 55.72 42.47 -54.60
N ARG A 950 55.29 43.09 -55.70
CA ARG A 950 54.98 44.51 -55.80
C ARG A 950 53.70 44.92 -55.05
N GLU A 951 52.76 43.99 -54.92
CA GLU A 951 51.48 44.17 -54.23
C GLU A 951 51.53 43.74 -52.75
N LEU A 952 52.67 43.20 -52.31
CA LEU A 952 52.90 42.80 -50.92
C LEU A 952 53.44 43.97 -50.07
N PRO A 953 53.19 43.98 -48.75
CA PRO A 953 53.66 45.02 -47.84
C PRO A 953 55.18 45.26 -47.88
N GLU A 954 55.63 46.46 -47.49
CA GLU A 954 57.06 46.75 -47.39
C GLU A 954 57.72 45.81 -46.38
N GLY A 955 58.90 45.27 -46.72
CA GLY A 955 59.57 44.26 -45.89
C GLY A 955 59.05 42.83 -46.06
N ALA A 956 58.12 42.56 -47.00
CA ALA A 956 57.66 41.21 -47.30
C ALA A 956 58.73 40.35 -48.01
N LEU A 957 58.85 39.11 -47.54
CA LEU A 957 59.70 38.06 -48.07
C LEU A 957 58.82 36.88 -48.50
N SER A 958 58.86 36.53 -49.79
CA SER A 958 58.20 35.35 -50.34
C SER A 958 59.24 34.29 -50.69
N MET A 959 59.00 33.03 -50.32
CA MET A 959 59.84 31.90 -50.66
C MET A 959 58.99 30.74 -51.17
N ARG A 960 59.48 30.01 -52.18
CA ARG A 960 58.87 28.78 -52.68
C ARG A 960 59.93 27.67 -52.73
N CYS A 961 59.57 26.47 -52.29
CA CYS A 961 60.43 25.28 -52.32
C CYS A 961 59.61 23.98 -52.35
N ASP A 962 60.26 22.84 -52.55
CA ASP A 962 59.63 21.52 -52.49
C ASP A 962 59.55 20.97 -51.05
N ARG A 963 60.53 21.30 -50.21
CA ARG A 963 60.56 20.95 -48.78
C ARG A 963 61.08 22.10 -47.93
N LEU A 964 60.47 22.33 -46.78
CA LEU A 964 60.92 23.29 -45.78
C LEU A 964 61.04 22.62 -44.42
N ASP A 965 62.24 22.59 -43.85
CA ASP A 965 62.46 22.18 -42.46
C ASP A 965 62.69 23.43 -41.60
N VAL A 966 61.88 23.64 -40.58
CA VAL A 966 61.97 24.73 -39.60
C VAL A 966 62.37 24.13 -38.25
N LEU A 967 63.37 24.72 -37.61
CA LEU A 967 63.82 24.37 -36.27
C LEU A 967 63.69 25.60 -35.37
N SER A 968 62.86 25.50 -34.34
CA SER A 968 62.69 26.54 -33.33
C SER A 968 63.54 26.23 -32.10
N ARG A 969 64.45 27.15 -31.74
CA ARG A 969 65.31 27.08 -30.54
C ARG A 969 64.94 28.21 -29.59
N GLN A 970 64.79 27.91 -28.30
CA GLN A 970 64.68 28.95 -27.27
C GLN A 970 66.08 29.36 -26.83
N ASP A 971 66.39 30.65 -26.95
CA ASP A 971 67.67 31.22 -26.57
C ASP A 971 67.41 32.56 -25.84
N GLY A 972 67.82 32.66 -24.57
CA GLY A 972 67.63 33.86 -23.75
C GLY A 972 66.17 34.34 -23.59
N GLY A 973 65.20 33.43 -23.55
CA GLY A 973 63.78 33.77 -23.40
C GLY A 973 63.07 34.19 -24.71
N LYS A 974 63.77 34.20 -25.84
CA LYS A 974 63.18 34.43 -27.18
C LYS A 974 63.25 33.16 -28.02
N THR A 975 62.21 32.94 -28.82
CA THR A 975 62.19 31.83 -29.78
C THR A 975 62.87 32.28 -31.06
N ARG A 976 63.93 31.58 -31.47
CA ARG A 976 64.66 31.80 -32.72
C ARG A 976 64.36 30.65 -33.69
N GLN A 977 64.24 30.96 -34.97
CA GLN A 977 63.92 29.98 -36.01
C GLN A 977 65.07 29.82 -37.00
N ASP A 978 65.52 28.59 -37.19
CA ASP A 978 66.37 28.21 -38.32
C ASP A 978 65.49 27.56 -39.39
N MET A 979 65.57 28.04 -40.62
CA MET A 979 64.83 27.46 -41.74
C MET A 979 65.78 26.86 -42.76
N ARG A 980 65.42 25.70 -43.31
CA ARG A 980 66.15 25.01 -44.38
C ARG A 980 65.16 24.64 -45.49
N ALA A 981 65.18 25.40 -46.57
CA ALA A 981 64.40 25.13 -47.76
C ALA A 981 65.24 24.31 -48.76
N ARG A 982 64.65 23.28 -49.37
CA ARG A 982 65.29 22.42 -50.38
C ARG A 982 64.37 22.16 -51.56
N GLY A 983 64.97 21.98 -52.74
CA GLY A 983 64.28 21.66 -53.98
C GLY A 983 63.63 22.89 -54.59
N ARG A 984 64.13 23.31 -55.76
CA ARG A 984 63.62 24.44 -56.56
C ARG A 984 63.35 25.69 -55.72
N VAL A 985 64.32 26.09 -54.89
CA VAL A 985 64.14 27.20 -53.95
C VAL A 985 64.21 28.52 -54.70
N THR A 986 63.17 29.33 -54.56
CA THR A 986 63.13 30.71 -55.07
C THR A 986 62.73 31.65 -53.94
N VAL A 987 63.52 32.69 -53.72
CA VAL A 987 63.29 33.71 -52.69
C VAL A 987 63.09 35.05 -53.40
N ARG A 988 62.07 35.80 -53.01
CA ARG A 988 61.72 37.10 -53.57
C ARG A 988 61.42 38.09 -52.46
N SER A 989 62.15 39.19 -52.44
CA SER A 989 61.92 40.39 -51.66
C SER A 989 61.89 41.59 -52.62
N ARG A 990 61.54 42.79 -52.12
CA ARG A 990 61.68 44.03 -52.91
C ARG A 990 63.13 44.42 -53.16
N GLU A 991 64.03 44.08 -52.24
CA GLU A 991 65.45 44.46 -52.27
C GLU A 991 66.34 43.43 -52.96
N PHE A 992 65.91 42.17 -52.98
CA PHE A 992 66.66 41.09 -53.61
C PHE A 992 65.75 39.96 -54.05
N SER A 993 66.20 39.18 -55.04
CA SER A 993 65.60 37.91 -55.41
C SER A 993 66.69 36.89 -55.65
N GLY A 994 66.47 35.62 -55.33
CA GLY A 994 67.48 34.59 -55.48
C GLY A 994 66.89 33.23 -55.78
N SER A 995 67.69 32.39 -56.43
CA SER A 995 67.37 31.01 -56.77
C SER A 995 68.54 30.10 -56.39
N ALA A 996 68.24 28.98 -55.73
CA ALA A 996 69.22 28.00 -55.32
C ALA A 996 68.60 26.61 -55.16
N GLU A 997 69.44 25.57 -55.04
CA GLU A 997 68.97 24.22 -54.72
C GLU A 997 68.58 24.10 -53.25
N MET A 998 69.32 24.78 -52.36
CA MET A 998 69.05 24.82 -50.94
C MET A 998 69.29 26.23 -50.38
N VAL A 999 68.38 26.70 -49.54
CA VAL A 999 68.52 27.97 -48.82
C VAL A 999 68.40 27.71 -47.32
N THR A 1000 69.33 28.27 -46.55
CA THR A 1000 69.29 28.20 -45.09
C THR A 1000 69.18 29.60 -44.51
N PHE A 1001 68.24 29.80 -43.59
CA PHE A 1001 68.09 31.03 -42.83
C PHE A 1001 68.37 30.77 -41.36
N ASP A 1002 69.21 31.61 -40.75
CA ASP A 1002 69.55 31.61 -39.33
C ASP A 1002 69.11 32.96 -38.74
N GLU A 1003 68.02 32.98 -37.97
CA GLU A 1003 67.48 34.20 -37.36
C GLU A 1003 68.43 34.83 -36.33
N ALA A 1004 69.31 34.04 -35.70
CA ALA A 1004 70.26 34.58 -34.72
C ALA A 1004 71.32 35.47 -35.36
N LYS A 1005 71.66 35.19 -36.63
CA LYS A 1005 72.68 35.92 -37.40
C LYS A 1005 72.07 36.82 -38.46
N ASP A 1006 70.75 36.80 -38.62
CA ASP A 1006 70.00 37.41 -39.72
C ASP A 1006 70.64 37.12 -41.10
N GLN A 1007 71.01 35.85 -41.30
CA GLN A 1007 71.76 35.40 -42.49
C GLN A 1007 70.93 34.45 -43.34
N VAL A 1008 70.77 34.78 -44.62
CA VAL A 1008 70.25 33.90 -45.66
C VAL A 1008 71.43 33.38 -46.47
N ILE A 1009 71.62 32.06 -46.50
CA ILE A 1009 72.70 31.41 -47.24
C ILE A 1009 72.08 30.59 -48.38
N PHE A 1010 72.45 30.93 -49.61
CA PHE A 1010 72.08 30.20 -50.82
C PHE A 1010 73.19 29.21 -51.14
N HIS A 1011 72.82 27.92 -51.26
CA HIS A 1011 73.71 26.84 -51.63
C HIS A 1011 73.33 26.34 -53.04
N GLY A 1012 74.27 26.45 -53.96
CA GLY A 1012 74.20 25.83 -55.29
C GLY A 1012 74.81 24.43 -55.27
N SER A 1013 74.41 23.58 -56.20
CA SER A 1013 75.00 22.26 -56.43
C SER A 1013 76.04 22.28 -57.55
N GLU A 1014 76.54 21.10 -57.92
CA GLU A 1014 77.44 20.94 -59.07
C GLU A 1014 76.73 21.19 -60.40
N THR A 1015 75.41 21.00 -60.45
CA THR A 1015 74.58 21.14 -61.67
C THR A 1015 73.85 22.49 -61.73
N MET A 1016 73.55 23.13 -60.59
CA MET A 1016 72.94 24.47 -60.54
C MET A 1016 73.65 25.40 -59.55
N GLN A 1017 74.26 26.47 -60.06
CA GLN A 1017 74.83 27.53 -59.21
C GLN A 1017 73.72 28.35 -58.55
N ALA A 1018 73.95 28.81 -57.31
CA ALA A 1018 73.05 29.77 -56.68
C ALA A 1018 73.17 31.13 -57.37
N SER A 1019 72.05 31.80 -57.59
CA SER A 1019 71.97 33.15 -58.14
C SER A 1019 71.26 34.08 -57.15
N LEU A 1020 71.83 35.26 -56.94
CA LEU A 1020 71.26 36.32 -56.12
C LEU A 1020 71.28 37.62 -56.94
N TYR A 1021 70.11 38.23 -57.10
CA TYR A 1021 69.91 39.53 -57.71
C TYR A 1021 69.61 40.53 -56.60
N ARG A 1022 70.43 41.57 -56.44
CA ARG A 1022 70.25 42.62 -55.44
C ARG A 1022 69.92 43.94 -56.14
N GLN A 1023 68.93 44.66 -55.63
CA GLN A 1023 68.48 45.93 -56.18
C GLN A 1023 68.66 47.05 -55.12
N LEU A 1024 69.78 47.79 -55.19
CA LEU A 1024 70.15 48.80 -54.18
C LEU A 1024 69.26 50.07 -54.18
N ARG A 1025 68.57 50.37 -55.28
CA ARG A 1025 67.63 51.51 -55.41
C ARG A 1025 66.46 51.12 -56.31
N GLN A 1026 65.27 51.59 -55.99
CA GLN A 1026 64.05 51.36 -56.78
C GLN A 1026 64.28 51.86 -58.23
N GLY A 1027 64.34 50.93 -59.20
CA GLY A 1027 64.60 51.24 -60.61
C GLY A 1027 66.04 51.08 -61.12
N ALA A 1028 67.02 50.77 -60.26
CA ALA A 1028 68.38 50.44 -60.70
C ALA A 1028 68.45 49.02 -61.30
N ALA A 1029 69.39 48.79 -62.24
CA ALA A 1029 69.68 47.46 -62.77
C ALA A 1029 70.14 46.53 -61.63
N PRO A 1030 69.63 45.29 -61.55
CA PRO A 1030 69.96 44.39 -60.45
C PRO A 1030 71.42 43.90 -60.54
N ASP A 1031 72.14 43.97 -59.43
CA ASP A 1031 73.45 43.34 -59.26
C ASP A 1031 73.26 41.83 -59.20
N GLU A 1032 73.80 41.08 -60.17
CA GLU A 1032 73.77 39.63 -60.20
C GLU A 1032 75.04 39.04 -59.56
N ILE A 1033 74.86 38.19 -58.55
CA ILE A 1033 75.92 37.43 -57.88
C ILE A 1033 75.62 35.95 -58.10
N LYS A 1034 76.59 35.22 -58.65
CA LYS A 1034 76.52 33.75 -58.83
C LYS A 1034 77.62 33.08 -58.04
N GLY A 1035 77.31 31.93 -57.43
CA GLY A 1035 78.28 31.18 -56.66
C GLY A 1035 77.77 29.83 -56.18
N ARG A 1036 78.69 28.97 -55.72
CA ARG A 1036 78.35 27.71 -55.04
C ARG A 1036 77.76 27.96 -53.65
N LYS A 1037 78.20 29.03 -52.99
CA LYS A 1037 77.68 29.48 -51.70
C LYS A 1037 77.64 31.00 -51.70
N ILE A 1038 76.44 31.57 -51.52
CA ILE A 1038 76.25 33.02 -51.39
C ILE A 1038 75.67 33.27 -50.01
N THR A 1039 76.40 34.00 -49.17
CA THR A 1039 75.89 34.45 -47.87
C THR A 1039 75.37 35.87 -48.02
N TYR A 1040 74.10 36.06 -47.69
CA TYR A 1040 73.45 37.37 -47.63
C TYR A 1040 73.09 37.65 -46.18
N SER A 1041 73.86 38.54 -45.54
CA SER A 1041 73.49 39.11 -44.24
C SER A 1041 72.59 40.31 -44.51
N ARG A 1042 71.42 40.33 -43.87
CA ARG A 1042 70.47 41.43 -44.02
C ARG A 1042 70.88 42.65 -43.20
#